data_AF-A0A7V5TNP6-F1
#
_entry.id   AF-A0A7V5TNP6-F1
#
_cell.length_a   1.000
_cell.length_b   1.000
_cell.length_c   1.000
_cell.angle_alpha   90.00
_cell.angle_beta   90.00
_cell.angle_gamma   90.00
#
_symmetry.space_group_name_H-M   'P 1'
#
loop_
_entity.id
_entity.type
_entity.pdbx_description
1 polymer ?
#
loop_
_entity_poly.entity_id
_entity_poly.type
_entity_poly.pdbx_seq_one_letter_code
_entity_poly.pdbx_strand_id
1 'polypeptide(L)'
;ILEAVYGPQHPQVATAVNNLGRVLWAQGDLAGARAAFEQALKIDEAVYGPEHPNVAIQVNNLGSVLRDLGDLAGARAAFERALAILEKSLPPEHPYIRITKDHLRSLRQEAEPPAREFHISRAARDRYRFPLSIYSLSGNVIFADFHAARLFAQRMNEKRDPARFPERAVRAGEVNALGLIDEILHLVVALYQEQRRPGALADGLAWLEARLGRARVDETLRRFAAEFPPLPVYRGALSLDEYFAGATAGVPNRQILLEEMLLLDLANRNPAFAPFLELFDDSGLRRGTAYRQMMDGLHTFFDTQPPFGPEEQNLIDMLRSPAIAVPHSLFGQLEYIRERWGYLVGKYVYRLLRSLDLIREEEKRAFAGPGPSRVYDFAALEPDEERFSPDRDWMPNLVLLAKNTYVWLDQLSRQYGRPITRLDQVPDEELETLARRGFTGLWLIGLWERSRASRRIKQMCGNPDAVASAYSIFDYQIAADLGGWEAYHNLRERAWQRGIRLASDMVPNHVGIDARWVIEHPDWFIGLDYSPFPSYTFDGPDLSADGRVGIYLEDHYYTRSDAAVVFKRVERGSGATRYIYHGNDGTGMPWNDTAQLNYLNPEVREAVIQTILHVARSFPIIRFDAAMTLTKKHYQRLWFPEPGSGGDIPSRAEHGMTKAEFDALMPNEFWREVVDRVAAEAPDTLLLAEAFWLMEGYFVRTLGMHRVYNSAFMNMLRDEDNAKYRRVIKNTLEFDPRILKRYVNFMNNPDERTAVEQFGKGDKYFGVCTLLATMPGLPMFGHGQVEGFAEKYGMEYRRAYWDEQPDPYLIERHEREIFPLLCRRYLFAEVENFLLYDLVMPEGTVNEDVFAYSNRAGAERALVIYHNRYAETRGWIHTSVPYTLPVGASVRKSLGEGLALRNDARYFTIFRDHLTGLEYIRSNRELWEQGLYVELRAYQCHVFLDFREVEDDEQGRYAQLAAYLNGRGVPDIAEALQEVVLQPVRSAFGELVRQVARGKYASGKF
;
A
#
# COMPACT_ATOMS: atom_id res chain seq x y z
N ILE A 1 31.44 -4.59 -1.46
CA ILE A 1 32.18 -4.99 -2.70
C ILE A 1 33.68 -4.75 -2.54
N LEU A 2 34.16 -3.50 -2.40
CA LEU A 2 35.61 -3.23 -2.35
C LEU A 2 36.35 -3.90 -1.17
N GLU A 3 35.72 -3.98 0.01
CA GLU A 3 36.31 -4.69 1.16
C GLU A 3 36.51 -6.19 0.90
N ALA A 4 35.61 -6.82 0.15
CA ALA A 4 35.72 -8.24 -0.22
C ALA A 4 36.77 -8.48 -1.31
N VAL A 5 36.96 -7.51 -2.21
CA VAL A 5 37.91 -7.63 -3.33
C VAL A 5 39.34 -7.31 -2.89
N TYR A 6 39.52 -6.31 -2.04
CA TYR A 6 40.85 -5.78 -1.71
C TYR A 6 41.24 -5.91 -0.22
N GLY A 7 40.30 -6.30 0.64
CA GLY A 7 40.45 -6.30 2.09
C GLY A 7 40.06 -4.96 2.75
N PRO A 8 39.64 -4.97 4.02
CA PRO A 8 39.10 -3.79 4.71
C PRO A 8 40.13 -2.67 4.96
N GLN A 9 41.42 -2.95 4.82
CA GLN A 9 42.51 -1.98 5.00
C GLN A 9 43.08 -1.46 3.67
N HIS A 10 42.41 -1.68 2.55
CA HIS A 10 42.94 -1.25 1.25
C HIS A 10 42.60 0.23 0.94
N PRO A 11 43.50 1.00 0.29
CA PRO A 11 43.24 2.40 -0.05
C PRO A 11 42.00 2.67 -0.90
N GLN A 12 41.60 1.71 -1.74
CA GLN A 12 40.35 1.84 -2.50
C GLN A 12 39.11 1.78 -1.60
N VAL A 13 39.18 1.03 -0.49
CA VAL A 13 38.13 1.04 0.55
C VAL A 13 38.11 2.39 1.24
N ALA A 14 39.26 2.93 1.64
CA ALA A 14 39.33 4.28 2.23
C ALA A 14 38.72 5.35 1.31
N THR A 15 39.00 5.29 0.00
CA THR A 15 38.43 6.20 -0.99
C THR A 15 36.90 6.11 -1.05
N ALA A 16 36.36 4.88 -1.05
CA ALA A 16 34.91 4.66 -1.10
C ALA A 16 34.21 5.07 0.20
N VAL A 17 34.79 4.76 1.36
CA VAL A 17 34.26 5.16 2.67
C VAL A 17 34.32 6.68 2.84
N ASN A 18 35.37 7.34 2.34
CA ASN A 18 35.45 8.80 2.28
C ASN A 18 34.33 9.40 1.40
N ASN A 19 34.06 8.79 0.25
CA ASN A 19 32.95 9.24 -0.62
C ASN A 19 31.59 9.02 0.06
N LEU A 20 31.40 7.92 0.79
CA LEU A 20 30.22 7.69 1.63
C LEU A 20 30.09 8.80 2.70
N GLY A 21 31.19 9.14 3.38
CA GLY A 21 31.22 10.24 4.34
C GLY A 21 30.79 11.57 3.73
N ARG A 22 31.20 11.88 2.48
CA ARG A 22 30.78 13.09 1.76
C ARG A 22 29.29 13.09 1.43
N VAL A 23 28.72 11.94 1.11
CA VAL A 23 27.28 11.80 0.83
C VAL A 23 26.46 11.96 2.12
N LEU A 24 26.85 11.28 3.20
CA LEU A 24 26.23 11.41 4.53
C LEU A 24 26.30 12.85 5.03
N TRP A 25 27.42 13.52 4.79
CA TRP A 25 27.62 14.92 5.15
C TRP A 25 26.65 15.84 4.38
N ALA A 26 26.47 15.61 3.07
CA ALA A 26 25.49 16.35 2.26
C ALA A 26 24.02 16.08 2.67
N GLN A 27 23.74 14.92 3.27
CA GLN A 27 22.42 14.54 3.81
C GLN A 27 22.14 15.10 5.21
N GLY A 28 23.13 15.74 5.85
CA GLY A 28 23.02 16.24 7.22
C GLY A 28 23.17 15.16 8.31
N ASP A 29 23.47 13.91 7.94
CA ASP A 29 23.89 12.89 8.90
C ASP A 29 25.36 13.09 9.26
N LEU A 30 25.59 14.09 10.10
CA LEU A 30 26.92 14.48 10.52
C LEU A 30 27.62 13.41 11.36
N ALA A 31 26.86 12.59 12.10
CA ALA A 31 27.40 11.50 12.92
C ALA A 31 27.87 10.33 12.05
N GLY A 32 27.07 9.93 11.05
CA GLY A 32 27.45 8.93 10.06
C GLY A 32 28.62 9.39 9.19
N ALA A 33 28.60 10.66 8.76
CA ALA A 33 29.70 11.24 8.00
C ALA A 33 31.02 11.20 8.78
N ARG A 34 30.98 11.58 10.06
CA ARG A 34 32.14 11.51 10.97
C ARG A 34 32.68 10.09 11.07
N ALA A 35 31.82 9.11 11.35
CA ALA A 35 32.23 7.72 11.49
C ALA A 35 32.90 7.19 10.21
N ALA A 36 32.35 7.54 9.04
CA ALA A 36 32.93 7.18 7.76
C ALA A 36 34.30 7.86 7.52
N PHE A 37 34.44 9.16 7.79
CA PHE A 37 35.72 9.86 7.65
C PHE A 37 36.79 9.35 8.64
N GLU A 38 36.42 9.03 9.88
CA GLU A 38 37.32 8.41 10.86
C GLU A 38 37.77 7.02 10.41
N GLN A 39 36.87 6.22 9.83
CA GLN A 39 37.20 4.91 9.27
C GLN A 39 38.14 5.02 8.06
N ALA A 40 37.86 5.92 7.12
CA ALA A 40 38.72 6.17 5.97
C ALA A 40 40.11 6.67 6.39
N LEU A 41 40.17 7.57 7.37
CA LEU A 41 41.41 8.08 7.96
C LEU A 41 42.24 6.94 8.58
N LYS A 42 41.61 6.07 9.37
CA LYS A 42 42.29 4.93 10.02
C LYS A 42 42.91 3.99 8.99
N ILE A 43 42.24 3.77 7.85
CA ILE A 43 42.76 2.94 6.77
C ILE A 43 43.95 3.63 6.09
N ASP A 44 43.82 4.88 5.68
CA ASP A 44 44.88 5.61 4.98
C ASP A 44 46.13 5.83 5.87
N GLU A 45 45.96 6.03 7.19
CA GLU A 45 47.08 6.11 8.14
C GLU A 45 47.83 4.78 8.27
N ALA A 46 47.11 3.65 8.25
CA ALA A 46 47.71 2.32 8.32
C ALA A 46 48.48 1.96 7.04
N VAL A 47 48.00 2.41 5.87
CA VAL A 47 48.63 2.08 4.58
C VAL A 47 49.78 3.01 4.23
N TYR A 48 49.59 4.32 4.38
CA TYR A 48 50.53 5.32 3.87
C TYR A 48 51.38 5.97 4.97
N GLY A 49 51.02 5.77 6.24
CA GLY A 49 51.61 6.46 7.38
C GLY A 49 50.99 7.83 7.63
N PRO A 50 51.11 8.38 8.85
CA PRO A 50 50.35 9.55 9.32
C PRO A 50 50.73 10.88 8.64
N GLU A 51 51.83 10.91 7.89
CA GLU A 51 52.42 12.10 7.26
C GLU A 51 52.18 12.15 5.73
N HIS A 52 51.36 11.26 5.18
CA HIS A 52 51.14 11.17 3.74
C HIS A 52 50.08 12.18 3.25
N PRO A 53 50.20 12.77 2.04
CA PRO A 53 49.21 13.71 1.50
C PRO A 53 47.76 13.19 1.45
N ASN A 54 47.55 11.89 1.20
CA ASN A 54 46.20 11.29 1.22
C ASN A 54 45.59 11.31 2.63
N VAL A 55 46.40 11.11 3.68
CA VAL A 55 45.95 11.26 5.08
C VAL A 55 45.50 12.71 5.31
N ALA A 56 46.22 13.70 4.78
CA ALA A 56 45.80 15.09 4.89
C ALA A 56 44.45 15.38 4.23
N ILE A 57 44.09 14.69 3.13
CA ILE A 57 42.76 14.82 2.51
C ILE A 57 41.68 14.29 3.45
N GLN A 58 41.90 13.12 4.07
CA GLN A 58 40.94 12.54 5.03
C GLN A 58 40.80 13.41 6.28
N VAL A 59 41.93 13.88 6.84
CA VAL A 59 41.95 14.78 7.99
C VAL A 59 41.24 16.11 7.65
N ASN A 60 41.39 16.61 6.42
CA ASN A 60 40.68 17.81 5.98
C ASN A 60 39.16 17.58 5.84
N ASN A 61 38.72 16.42 5.35
CA ASN A 61 37.29 16.11 5.28
C ASN A 61 36.68 15.87 6.68
N LEU A 62 37.42 15.21 7.57
CA LEU A 62 37.05 15.06 8.98
C LEU A 62 36.97 16.43 9.67
N GLY A 63 37.93 17.33 9.41
CA GLY A 63 37.92 18.69 9.93
C GLY A 63 36.67 19.47 9.52
N SER A 64 36.22 19.31 8.28
CA SER A 64 34.99 19.95 7.81
C SER A 64 33.72 19.39 8.44
N VAL A 65 33.65 18.08 8.69
CA VAL A 65 32.50 17.49 9.42
C VAL A 65 32.53 17.83 10.90
N LEU A 66 33.70 17.86 11.53
CA LEU A 66 33.83 18.31 12.93
C LEU A 66 33.40 19.76 13.08
N ARG A 67 33.71 20.62 12.10
CA ARG A 67 33.22 21.99 12.05
C ARG A 67 31.70 22.01 11.99
N ASP A 68 31.10 21.24 11.08
CA ASP A 68 29.65 21.22 10.91
C ASP A 68 28.92 20.57 12.10
N LEU A 69 29.60 19.72 12.89
CA LEU A 69 29.17 19.18 14.19
C LEU A 69 29.32 20.18 15.36
N GLY A 70 29.93 21.34 15.12
CA GLY A 70 30.21 22.35 16.16
C GLY A 70 31.46 22.09 17.01
N ASP A 71 32.26 21.04 16.71
CA ASP A 71 33.56 20.82 17.36
C ASP A 71 34.65 21.64 16.66
N LEU A 72 34.61 22.96 16.86
CA LEU A 72 35.55 23.90 16.25
C LEU A 72 36.99 23.67 16.71
N ALA A 73 37.19 23.17 17.94
CA ALA A 73 38.51 22.85 18.46
C ALA A 73 39.10 21.62 17.75
N GLY A 74 38.29 20.56 17.58
CA GLY A 74 38.64 19.38 16.80
C GLY A 74 38.86 19.68 15.31
N ALA A 75 37.98 20.49 14.71
CA ALA A 75 38.11 20.94 13.32
C ALA A 75 39.40 21.74 13.10
N ARG A 76 39.73 22.65 14.02
CA ARG A 76 40.97 23.42 13.97
C ARG A 76 42.19 22.53 14.08
N ALA A 77 42.21 21.61 15.04
CA ALA A 77 43.30 20.66 15.19
C ALA A 77 43.47 19.78 13.93
N ALA A 78 42.36 19.36 13.32
CA ALA A 78 42.37 18.60 12.08
C ALA A 78 42.94 19.42 10.91
N PHE A 79 42.46 20.65 10.67
CA PHE A 79 42.99 21.46 9.58
C PHE A 79 44.44 21.91 9.81
N GLU A 80 44.86 22.22 11.05
CA GLU A 80 46.27 22.52 11.37
C GLU A 80 47.16 21.30 11.10
N ARG A 81 46.68 20.09 11.45
CA ARG A 81 47.35 18.82 11.14
C ARG A 81 47.44 18.57 9.63
N ALA A 82 46.33 18.72 8.91
CA ALA A 82 46.31 18.55 7.45
C ALA A 82 47.24 19.55 6.77
N LEU A 83 47.27 20.80 7.22
CA LEU A 83 48.14 21.83 6.67
C LEU A 83 49.62 21.51 6.86
N ALA A 84 50.03 21.09 8.06
CA ALA A 84 51.42 20.71 8.33
C ALA A 84 51.91 19.56 7.44
N ILE A 85 51.04 18.56 7.20
CA ILE A 85 51.33 17.43 6.31
C ILE A 85 51.48 17.90 4.85
N LEU A 86 50.55 18.75 4.39
CA LEU A 86 50.55 19.24 3.01
C LEU A 86 51.75 20.17 2.74
N GLU A 87 52.10 21.08 3.64
CA GLU A 87 53.24 22.01 3.47
C GLU A 87 54.60 21.31 3.43
N LYS A 88 54.71 20.13 4.06
CA LYS A 88 55.92 19.30 4.03
C LYS A 88 56.05 18.48 2.73
N SER A 89 54.93 18.18 2.07
CA SER A 89 54.86 17.18 1.01
C SER A 89 54.53 17.75 -0.37
N LEU A 90 54.03 18.99 -0.45
CA LEU A 90 53.53 19.61 -1.68
C LEU A 90 54.09 21.04 -1.85
N PRO A 91 54.23 21.55 -3.09
CA PRO A 91 54.69 22.90 -3.34
C PRO A 91 53.72 23.97 -2.80
N PRO A 92 54.20 25.16 -2.39
CA PRO A 92 53.38 26.18 -1.72
C PRO A 92 52.13 26.64 -2.48
N GLU A 93 52.12 26.53 -3.82
CA GLU A 93 50.98 26.93 -4.66
C GLU A 93 49.91 25.83 -4.82
N HIS A 94 50.08 24.66 -4.17
CA HIS A 94 49.19 23.53 -4.38
C HIS A 94 47.74 23.84 -3.90
N PRO A 95 46.70 23.51 -4.70
CA PRO A 95 45.31 23.84 -4.39
C PRO A 95 44.83 23.38 -3.01
N TYR A 96 45.28 22.21 -2.54
CA TYR A 96 44.91 21.69 -1.21
C TYR A 96 45.53 22.48 -0.04
N ILE A 97 46.72 23.07 -0.20
CA ILE A 97 47.29 23.98 0.80
C ILE A 97 46.43 25.24 0.86
N ARG A 98 46.03 25.79 -0.30
CA ARG A 98 45.13 26.94 -0.38
C ARG A 98 43.78 26.63 0.28
N ILE A 99 43.14 25.52 -0.09
CA ILE A 99 41.85 25.07 0.48
C ILE A 99 41.95 24.88 2.01
N THR A 100 43.00 24.25 2.51
CA THR A 100 43.16 24.03 3.96
C THR A 100 43.45 25.35 4.70
N LYS A 101 44.23 26.27 4.08
CA LYS A 101 44.40 27.64 4.59
C LYS A 101 43.12 28.47 4.51
N ASP A 102 42.26 28.20 3.55
CA ASP A 102 40.93 28.80 3.42
C ASP A 102 39.99 28.22 4.48
N HIS A 103 40.04 26.92 4.79
CA HIS A 103 39.32 26.30 5.92
C HIS A 103 39.82 26.79 7.29
N LEU A 104 41.13 27.01 7.47
CA LEU A 104 41.66 27.62 8.70
C LEU A 104 41.31 29.10 8.81
N ARG A 105 41.24 29.81 7.67
CA ARG A 105 40.71 31.18 7.63
C ARG A 105 39.21 31.20 7.85
N SER A 106 38.48 30.22 7.33
CA SER A 106 37.06 30.02 7.60
C SER A 106 36.90 29.76 9.08
N LEU A 107 37.60 28.84 9.77
CA LEU A 107 37.50 28.71 11.23
C LEU A 107 37.90 29.97 12.03
N ARG A 108 38.75 30.85 11.47
CA ARG A 108 39.05 32.17 12.05
C ARG A 108 37.98 33.23 11.77
N GLN A 109 37.20 33.08 10.70
CA GLN A 109 36.09 33.94 10.26
C GLN A 109 34.69 33.36 10.60
N GLU A 110 34.63 32.06 10.89
CA GLU A 110 33.60 31.16 11.42
C GLU A 110 33.92 30.94 12.90
N ALA A 111 34.23 32.03 13.58
CA ALA A 111 33.37 32.28 14.72
C ALA A 111 31.95 32.26 14.08
N GLU A 112 31.22 31.14 14.21
CA GLU A 112 29.86 30.94 13.65
C GLU A 112 29.11 32.27 13.58
N PRO A 113 28.29 32.59 12.57
CA PRO A 113 27.24 33.56 12.86
C PRO A 113 26.53 33.02 14.11
N PRO A 114 26.45 33.79 15.19
CA PRO A 114 25.98 33.30 16.47
C PRO A 114 24.69 32.54 16.24
N ALA A 115 24.61 31.29 16.67
CA ALA A 115 23.41 30.51 16.48
C ALA A 115 22.23 31.28 17.09
N ARG A 116 21.26 31.56 16.25
CA ARG A 116 20.14 32.46 16.54
C ARG A 116 18.95 31.63 17.00
N GLU A 117 18.36 32.02 18.12
CA GLU A 117 17.48 31.28 19.01
C GLU A 117 15.99 31.44 18.65
N PHE A 118 15.21 30.37 18.77
CA PHE A 118 13.76 30.55 18.92
C PHE A 118 13.46 31.10 20.32
N HIS A 119 12.95 32.33 20.41
CA HIS A 119 12.70 33.04 21.66
C HIS A 119 11.62 32.40 22.53
N ILE A 120 12.05 31.47 23.38
CA ILE A 120 11.21 30.91 24.43
C ILE A 120 11.48 31.66 25.74
N SER A 121 10.43 32.24 26.31
CA SER A 121 10.47 32.98 27.57
C SER A 121 11.02 32.13 28.71
N ARG A 122 11.73 32.76 29.64
CA ARG A 122 12.18 32.12 30.89
C ARG A 122 11.01 31.44 31.61
N ALA A 123 9.85 32.10 31.66
CA ALA A 123 8.65 31.58 32.30
C ALA A 123 8.16 30.28 31.64
N ALA A 124 8.15 30.22 30.31
CA ALA A 124 7.82 28.98 29.59
C ALA A 124 8.86 27.89 29.86
N ARG A 125 10.16 28.22 29.83
CA ARG A 125 11.26 27.28 30.13
C ARG A 125 11.09 26.62 31.50
N ASP A 126 10.79 27.43 32.52
CA ASP A 126 10.59 26.96 33.89
C ASP A 126 9.29 26.15 34.05
N ARG A 127 8.22 26.56 33.36
CA ARG A 127 6.89 25.91 33.42
C ARG A 127 6.87 24.53 32.78
N TYR A 128 7.46 24.39 31.59
CA TYR A 128 7.38 23.17 30.78
C TYR A 128 8.63 22.27 30.89
N ARG A 129 9.71 22.77 31.51
CA ARG A 129 10.94 22.02 31.80
C ARG A 129 11.50 21.26 30.60
N PHE A 130 11.69 21.96 29.49
CA PHE A 130 12.14 21.41 28.20
C PHE A 130 13.34 20.43 28.33
N PRO A 131 13.37 19.32 27.58
CA PRO A 131 14.56 18.46 27.52
C PRO A 131 15.75 19.24 26.97
N LEU A 132 16.93 19.16 27.58
CA LEU A 132 18.12 19.89 27.10
C LEU A 132 18.58 19.43 25.69
N SER A 133 18.09 18.29 25.20
CA SER A 133 18.42 17.67 23.91
C SER A 133 17.78 18.36 22.71
N ILE A 134 16.70 19.12 22.92
CA ILE A 134 16.15 19.94 21.84
C ILE A 134 17.02 21.17 21.60
N TYR A 135 17.92 21.49 22.54
CA TYR A 135 18.77 22.67 22.49
C TYR A 135 20.06 22.37 21.73
N SER A 136 20.41 23.19 20.73
CA SER A 136 21.77 23.23 20.17
C SER A 136 22.79 23.56 21.27
N LEU A 137 24.09 23.37 21.00
CA LEU A 137 25.19 23.69 21.92
C LEU A 137 25.20 25.18 22.36
N SER A 138 24.53 26.03 21.60
CA SER A 138 24.31 27.47 21.81
C SER A 138 22.97 27.80 22.50
N GLY A 139 21.99 26.88 22.54
CA GLY A 139 20.71 27.10 23.21
C GLY A 139 19.44 27.10 22.37
N ASN A 140 19.43 26.55 21.16
CA ASN A 140 18.30 26.66 20.23
C ASN A 140 17.41 25.44 20.25
N VAL A 141 16.09 25.58 20.36
CA VAL A 141 15.16 24.47 20.19
C VAL A 141 15.05 24.05 18.72
N ILE A 142 15.76 23.01 18.32
CA ILE A 142 15.65 22.39 17.01
C ILE A 142 14.51 21.35 17.08
N PHE A 143 13.32 21.73 16.63
CA PHE A 143 12.23 20.74 16.47
C PHE A 143 12.39 19.84 15.24
N ALA A 144 13.59 19.74 14.64
CA ALA A 144 13.86 18.74 13.60
C ALA A 144 13.62 17.31 14.09
N ASP A 145 13.78 17.08 15.40
CA ASP A 145 13.42 15.83 16.05
C ASP A 145 11.92 15.80 16.36
N PHE A 146 11.18 15.01 15.58
CA PHE A 146 9.73 14.85 15.73
C PHE A 146 9.36 14.19 17.05
N HIS A 147 10.18 13.27 17.57
CA HIS A 147 9.96 12.67 18.88
C HIS A 147 10.07 13.74 19.97
N ALA A 148 11.05 14.63 19.85
CA ALA A 148 11.18 15.73 20.79
C ALA A 148 10.04 16.76 20.69
N ALA A 149 9.53 17.03 19.49
CA ALA A 149 8.32 17.83 19.29
C ALA A 149 7.09 17.19 19.94
N ARG A 150 6.92 15.86 19.83
CA ARG A 150 5.85 15.10 20.50
C ARG A 150 5.98 15.14 22.03
N LEU A 151 7.18 14.94 22.58
CA LEU A 151 7.45 15.06 24.02
C LEU A 151 7.12 16.46 24.54
N PHE A 152 7.45 17.49 23.77
CA PHE A 152 7.14 18.87 24.15
C PHE A 152 5.63 19.16 24.11
N ALA A 153 4.94 18.77 23.04
CA ALA A 153 3.50 18.90 22.93
C ALA A 153 2.77 18.18 24.08
N GLN A 154 3.22 16.97 24.44
CA GLN A 154 2.69 16.24 25.61
C GLN A 154 2.83 17.05 26.90
N ARG A 155 4.02 17.58 27.21
CA ARG A 155 4.26 18.37 28.43
C ARG A 155 3.43 19.64 28.48
N MET A 156 3.21 20.30 27.33
CA MET A 156 2.30 21.44 27.25
C MET A 156 0.87 21.02 27.57
N ASN A 157 0.41 19.93 26.97
CA ASN A 157 -0.92 19.39 27.16
C ASN A 157 -1.18 18.92 28.60
N GLU A 158 -0.21 18.29 29.27
CA GLU A 158 -0.32 17.93 30.70
C GLU A 158 -0.61 19.13 31.62
N LYS A 159 -0.13 20.33 31.27
CA LYS A 159 -0.40 21.57 32.03
C LYS A 159 -1.62 22.33 31.55
N ARG A 160 -2.09 22.07 30.32
CA ARG A 160 -3.25 22.73 29.69
C ARG A 160 -4.57 21.97 29.90
N ASP A 161 -4.50 20.70 30.31
CA ASP A 161 -5.64 19.82 30.59
C ASP A 161 -6.63 19.75 29.40
N PRO A 162 -6.19 19.21 28.24
CA PRO A 162 -7.01 19.14 27.03
C PRO A 162 -8.26 18.25 27.20
N ALA A 163 -8.30 17.38 28.21
CA ALA A 163 -9.49 16.59 28.53
C ALA A 163 -10.68 17.48 28.94
N ARG A 164 -10.41 18.66 29.52
CA ARG A 164 -11.43 19.66 29.86
C ARG A 164 -11.51 20.81 28.86
N PHE A 165 -10.43 21.10 28.15
CA PHE A 165 -10.33 22.19 27.17
C PHE A 165 -9.69 21.72 25.85
N PRO A 166 -10.41 20.92 25.03
CA PRO A 166 -9.86 20.33 23.81
C PRO A 166 -9.33 21.37 22.81
N GLU A 167 -9.93 22.56 22.80
CA GLU A 167 -9.53 23.69 21.96
C GLU A 167 -8.15 24.27 22.30
N ARG A 168 -7.57 23.89 23.44
CA ARG A 168 -6.23 24.32 23.89
C ARG A 168 -5.14 23.28 23.63
N ALA A 169 -5.51 22.11 23.10
CA ALA A 169 -4.59 21.04 22.78
C ALA A 169 -3.57 21.49 21.74
N VAL A 170 -2.31 21.15 21.98
CA VAL A 170 -1.18 21.42 21.10
C VAL A 170 -0.79 20.14 20.38
N ARG A 171 -0.57 20.23 19.06
CA ARG A 171 -0.10 19.10 18.24
C ARG A 171 1.41 19.20 17.98
N ALA A 172 2.06 18.07 17.73
CA ALA A 172 3.51 18.04 17.54
C ALA A 172 3.91 18.62 16.17
N GLY A 173 3.08 18.43 15.14
CA GLY A 173 3.26 19.03 13.83
C GLY A 173 3.24 20.55 13.86
N GLU A 174 2.35 21.16 14.67
CA GLU A 174 2.26 22.61 14.85
C GLU A 174 3.51 23.17 15.55
N VAL A 175 3.98 22.49 16.59
CA VAL A 175 5.23 22.84 17.30
C VAL A 175 6.43 22.77 16.35
N ASN A 176 6.53 21.69 15.58
CA ASN A 176 7.59 21.49 14.60
C ASN A 176 7.57 22.59 13.52
N ALA A 177 6.40 22.92 12.99
CA ALA A 177 6.25 23.97 11.99
C ALA A 177 6.63 25.35 12.51
N LEU A 178 6.24 25.67 13.74
CA LEU A 178 6.58 26.94 14.39
C LEU A 178 8.10 27.13 14.53
N GLY A 179 8.83 26.10 14.97
CA GLY A 179 10.29 26.15 15.01
C GLY A 179 10.93 26.18 13.63
N LEU A 180 10.39 25.43 12.66
CA LEU A 180 10.94 25.41 11.31
C LEU A 180 10.76 26.77 10.59
N ILE A 181 9.62 27.42 10.76
CA ILE A 181 9.38 28.76 10.22
C ILE A 181 10.43 29.72 10.77
N ASP A 182 10.66 29.71 12.09
CA ASP A 182 11.65 30.57 12.72
C ASP A 182 13.08 30.32 12.23
N GLU A 183 13.51 29.05 12.12
CA GLU A 183 14.82 28.69 11.55
C GLU A 183 14.99 29.21 10.11
N ILE A 184 13.92 29.17 9.32
CA ILE A 184 13.91 29.71 7.95
C ILE A 184 13.99 31.24 7.96
N LEU A 185 13.33 31.93 8.90
CA LEU A 185 13.43 33.39 9.02
C LEU A 185 14.86 33.82 9.36
N HIS A 186 15.54 33.14 10.30
CA HIS A 186 16.96 33.39 10.58
C HIS A 186 17.85 33.16 9.35
N LEU A 187 17.60 32.08 8.59
CA LEU A 187 18.31 31.85 7.34
C LEU A 187 18.12 33.04 6.37
N VAL A 188 16.90 33.53 6.21
CA VAL A 188 16.60 34.67 5.31
C VAL A 188 17.33 35.94 5.78
N VAL A 189 17.38 36.23 7.08
CA VAL A 189 18.16 37.36 7.63
C VAL A 189 19.66 37.20 7.38
N ALA A 190 20.19 35.98 7.52
CA ALA A 190 21.60 35.69 7.22
C ALA A 190 21.92 35.89 5.73
N LEU A 191 21.08 35.34 4.83
CA LEU A 191 21.24 35.48 3.38
C LEU A 191 21.14 36.94 2.94
N TYR A 192 20.29 37.75 3.57
CA TYR A 192 20.22 39.18 3.31
C TYR A 192 21.54 39.90 3.63
N GLN A 193 22.10 39.63 4.82
CA GLN A 193 23.37 40.22 5.24
C GLN A 193 24.54 39.78 4.36
N GLU A 194 24.51 38.54 3.88
CA GLU A 194 25.53 38.00 2.98
C GLU A 194 25.43 38.57 1.56
N GLN A 195 24.23 38.59 0.97
CA GLN A 195 24.04 38.84 -0.47
C GLN A 195 23.76 40.31 -0.80
N ARG A 196 23.18 41.07 0.13
CA ARG A 196 22.73 42.46 -0.13
C ARG A 196 23.47 43.48 0.70
N ARG A 197 23.59 43.28 2.02
CA ARG A 197 24.14 44.30 2.93
C ARG A 197 24.91 43.70 4.12
N PRO A 198 26.24 43.49 3.99
CA PRO A 198 27.07 43.08 5.10
C PRO A 198 27.02 44.11 6.24
N GLY A 199 26.71 43.67 7.46
CA GLY A 199 26.60 44.54 8.63
C GLY A 199 25.24 45.25 8.81
N ALA A 200 24.18 44.86 8.08
CA ALA A 200 22.86 45.49 8.17
C ALA A 200 22.32 45.61 9.62
N LEU A 201 22.55 44.61 10.48
CA LEU A 201 22.12 44.66 11.88
C LEU A 201 22.95 45.63 12.73
N ALA A 202 24.25 45.77 12.43
CA ALA A 202 25.10 46.74 13.10
C ALA A 202 24.69 48.18 12.73
N ASP A 203 24.43 48.42 11.44
CA ASP A 203 23.93 49.69 10.92
C ASP A 203 22.53 50.01 11.50
N GLY A 204 21.64 49.02 11.56
CA GLY A 204 20.32 49.15 12.16
C GLY A 204 20.38 49.47 13.66
N LEU A 205 21.29 48.84 14.41
CA LEU A 205 21.53 49.16 15.81
C LEU A 205 22.02 50.60 15.99
N ALA A 206 22.99 51.04 15.18
CA ALA A 206 23.51 52.41 15.21
C ALA A 206 22.42 53.44 14.85
N TRP A 207 21.57 53.12 13.88
CA TRP A 207 20.43 53.95 13.49
C TRP A 207 19.41 54.11 14.63
N LEU A 208 19.12 53.03 15.37
CA LEU A 208 18.27 53.07 16.55
C LEU A 208 18.87 53.90 17.69
N GLU A 209 20.18 53.73 17.95
CA GLU A 209 20.89 54.50 18.96
C GLU A 209 20.87 56.00 18.67
N ALA A 210 21.03 56.38 17.40
CA ALA A 210 20.97 57.78 16.96
C ALA A 210 19.58 58.40 17.17
N ARG A 211 18.51 57.61 17.01
CA ARG A 211 17.12 58.10 17.07
C ARG A 211 16.51 58.06 18.47
N LEU A 212 16.82 57.04 19.27
CA LEU A 212 16.19 56.79 20.57
C LEU A 212 17.13 57.03 21.76
N GLY A 213 18.43 57.16 21.50
CA GLY A 213 19.47 57.26 22.51
C GLY A 213 19.94 55.89 23.00
N ARG A 214 21.27 55.70 23.04
CA ARG A 214 21.91 54.42 23.39
C ARG A 214 21.47 53.84 24.74
N ALA A 215 21.26 54.67 25.76
CA ALA A 215 20.81 54.21 27.07
C ALA A 215 19.44 53.50 27.02
N ARG A 216 18.48 54.02 26.25
CA ARG A 216 17.14 53.42 26.11
C ARG A 216 17.15 52.15 25.26
N VAL A 217 18.02 52.10 24.25
CA VAL A 217 18.26 50.90 23.44
C VAL A 217 18.87 49.79 24.30
N ASP A 218 19.92 50.10 25.08
CA ASP A 218 20.58 49.13 25.95
C ASP A 218 19.65 48.61 27.06
N GLU A 219 18.86 49.48 27.67
CA GLU A 219 17.84 49.09 28.66
C GLU A 219 16.83 48.09 28.05
N THR A 220 16.36 48.35 26.84
CA THR A 220 15.40 47.49 26.14
C THR A 220 16.00 46.12 25.81
N LEU A 221 17.21 46.08 25.24
CA LEU A 221 17.91 44.84 24.91
C LEU A 221 18.24 44.01 26.17
N ARG A 222 18.60 44.67 27.27
CA ARG A 222 18.84 44.00 28.57
C ARG A 222 17.56 43.42 29.15
N ARG A 223 16.45 44.15 29.04
CA ARG A 223 15.13 43.65 29.46
C ARG A 223 14.72 42.45 28.64
N PHE A 224 14.89 42.50 27.32
CA PHE A 224 14.68 41.37 26.42
C PHE A 224 15.53 40.16 26.84
N ALA A 225 16.85 40.32 27.03
CA ALA A 225 17.73 39.25 27.48
C ALA A 225 17.41 38.70 28.88
N ALA A 226 16.66 39.42 29.72
CA ALA A 226 16.22 38.92 31.01
C ALA A 226 14.97 38.04 30.90
N GLU A 227 14.01 38.45 30.06
CA GLU A 227 12.74 37.74 29.81
C GLU A 227 12.95 36.54 28.86
N PHE A 228 13.85 36.67 27.90
CA PHE A 228 14.26 35.68 26.90
C PHE A 228 15.78 35.42 27.01
N PRO A 229 16.24 34.77 28.09
CA PRO A 229 17.65 34.61 28.36
C PRO A 229 18.32 33.62 27.41
N PRO A 230 19.49 33.97 26.84
CA PRO A 230 20.33 33.02 26.15
C PRO A 230 20.68 31.83 27.04
N LEU A 231 20.90 30.65 26.46
CA LEU A 231 21.11 29.43 27.26
C LEU A 231 22.26 29.53 28.29
N PRO A 232 23.43 30.14 27.99
CA PRO A 232 24.48 30.36 28.98
C PRO A 232 24.00 31.22 30.16
N VAL A 233 23.15 32.23 29.91
CA VAL A 233 22.58 33.11 30.94
C VAL A 233 21.48 32.40 31.73
N TYR A 234 20.66 31.58 31.07
CA TYR A 234 19.61 30.80 31.72
C TYR A 234 20.18 29.72 32.65
N ARG A 235 21.25 29.02 32.22
CA ARG A 235 21.96 28.01 33.03
C ARG A 235 22.84 28.59 34.14
N GLY A 236 23.00 29.92 34.19
CA GLY A 236 23.88 30.60 35.15
C GLY A 236 25.38 30.45 34.85
N ALA A 237 25.75 30.09 33.62
CA ALA A 237 27.14 29.98 33.20
C ALA A 237 27.78 31.35 32.90
N LEU A 238 26.97 32.33 32.50
CA LEU A 238 27.35 33.74 32.32
C LEU A 238 26.31 34.64 32.99
N SER A 239 26.74 35.75 33.57
CA SER A 239 25.80 36.81 33.95
C SER A 239 25.28 37.53 32.71
N LEU A 240 24.11 38.19 32.84
CA LEU A 240 23.52 38.97 31.75
C LEU A 240 24.44 40.12 31.31
N ASP A 241 25.16 40.74 32.24
CA ASP A 241 26.12 41.81 31.96
C ASP A 241 27.33 41.32 31.15
N GLU A 242 27.88 40.16 31.53
CA GLU A 242 29.00 39.53 30.82
C GLU A 242 28.59 39.11 29.40
N TYR A 243 27.39 38.53 29.25
CA TYR A 243 26.85 38.21 27.94
C TYR A 243 26.63 39.48 27.12
N PHE A 244 25.99 40.51 27.67
CA PHE A 244 25.66 41.73 26.95
C PHE A 244 26.91 42.47 26.41
N ALA A 245 28.00 42.46 27.17
CA ALA A 245 29.27 43.08 26.79
C ALA A 245 30.13 42.19 25.86
N GLY A 246 29.79 40.91 25.71
CA GLY A 246 30.53 39.94 24.94
C GLY A 246 30.18 39.88 23.45
N ALA A 247 30.81 38.93 22.77
CA ALA A 247 30.49 38.53 21.42
C ALA A 247 30.36 37.02 21.38
N THR A 248 29.32 36.53 20.71
CA THR A 248 29.15 35.11 20.44
C THR A 248 29.59 34.91 19.02
N ALA A 249 30.62 34.09 18.88
CA ALA A 249 31.10 33.67 17.58
C ALA A 249 31.41 34.88 16.66
N GLY A 250 32.18 35.84 17.21
CA GLY A 250 32.69 37.00 16.47
C GLY A 250 31.67 38.13 16.25
N VAL A 251 30.38 37.90 16.50
CA VAL A 251 29.33 38.91 16.40
C VAL A 251 29.01 39.48 17.78
N PRO A 252 28.98 40.82 17.96
CA PRO A 252 28.60 41.43 19.22
C PRO A 252 27.20 40.98 19.67
N ASN A 253 27.07 40.58 20.93
CA ASN A 253 25.81 40.02 21.45
C ASN A 253 24.63 41.00 21.36
N ARG A 254 24.90 42.31 21.31
CA ARG A 254 23.88 43.34 21.06
C ARG A 254 23.21 43.22 19.69
N GLN A 255 23.94 42.79 18.67
CA GLN A 255 23.39 42.58 17.32
C GLN A 255 22.52 41.33 17.26
N ILE A 256 22.94 40.27 17.97
CA ILE A 256 22.15 39.05 18.15
C ILE A 256 20.82 39.43 18.79
N LEU A 257 20.87 40.02 19.99
CA LEU A 257 19.67 40.44 20.72
C LEU A 257 18.74 41.34 19.90
N LEU A 258 19.27 42.12 18.95
CA LEU A 258 18.46 42.95 18.06
C LEU A 258 17.69 42.13 17.01
N GLU A 259 18.36 41.17 16.35
CA GLU A 259 17.71 40.26 15.40
C GLU A 259 16.68 39.38 16.08
N GLU A 260 17.08 38.82 17.22
CA GLU A 260 16.25 38.02 18.08
C GLU A 260 14.94 38.75 18.46
N MET A 261 15.09 39.99 18.93
CA MET A 261 13.96 40.84 19.29
C MET A 261 13.10 41.22 18.06
N LEU A 262 13.68 41.29 16.86
CA LEU A 262 12.93 41.44 15.61
C LEU A 262 12.09 40.19 15.32
N LEU A 263 12.65 38.98 15.41
CA LEU A 263 11.88 37.76 15.18
C LEU A 263 10.80 37.54 16.25
N LEU A 264 11.05 37.94 17.50
CA LEU A 264 10.02 37.98 18.55
C LEU A 264 8.82 38.84 18.14
N ASP A 265 9.07 40.04 17.57
CA ASP A 265 8.02 40.92 17.08
C ASP A 265 7.25 40.28 15.91
N LEU A 266 7.94 39.60 14.99
CA LEU A 266 7.32 38.87 13.88
C LEU A 266 6.43 37.72 14.37
N ALA A 267 6.91 36.92 15.34
CA ALA A 267 6.16 35.83 15.97
C ALA A 267 4.87 36.36 16.62
N ASN A 268 4.93 37.47 17.36
CA ASN A 268 3.77 38.09 17.99
C ASN A 268 2.80 38.75 16.99
N ARG A 269 3.25 39.04 15.77
CA ARG A 269 2.41 39.57 14.67
C ARG A 269 1.84 38.47 13.77
N ASN A 270 2.22 37.21 13.96
CA ASN A 270 1.73 36.08 13.18
C ASN A 270 0.45 35.49 13.83
N PRO A 271 -0.74 35.60 13.21
CA PRO A 271 -1.96 35.11 13.85
C PRO A 271 -1.99 33.59 14.06
N ALA A 272 -1.26 32.81 13.25
CA ALA A 272 -1.15 31.36 13.40
C ALA A 272 -0.37 30.95 14.65
N PHE A 273 0.44 31.86 15.22
CA PHE A 273 1.25 31.64 16.42
C PHE A 273 0.44 31.89 17.71
N ALA A 274 -0.76 32.48 17.62
CA ALA A 274 -1.56 32.86 18.79
C ALA A 274 -1.80 31.72 19.83
N PRO A 275 -2.01 30.44 19.45
CA PRO A 275 -2.16 29.34 20.42
C PRO A 275 -0.91 29.07 21.28
N PHE A 276 0.24 29.60 20.86
CA PHE A 276 1.56 29.41 21.45
C PHE A 276 2.11 30.66 22.14
N LEU A 277 1.31 31.72 22.27
CA LEU A 277 1.76 33.04 22.77
C LEU A 277 2.50 32.95 24.11
N GLU A 278 2.15 32.01 24.99
CA GLU A 278 2.84 31.81 26.27
C GLU A 278 4.34 31.46 26.14
N LEU A 279 4.77 31.00 24.96
CA LEU A 279 6.18 30.75 24.67
C LEU A 279 6.93 32.06 24.39
N PHE A 280 6.28 33.06 23.80
CA PHE A 280 6.93 34.27 23.26
C PHE A 280 6.16 35.58 23.52
N ASP A 281 5.41 35.68 24.62
CA ASP A 281 4.65 36.90 24.93
C ASP A 281 5.56 38.12 25.14
N ASP A 282 5.40 39.14 24.30
CA ASP A 282 6.19 40.39 24.32
C ASP A 282 5.52 41.53 25.14
N SER A 283 4.40 41.25 25.81
CA SER A 283 3.61 42.24 26.55
C SER A 283 4.41 43.01 27.61
N GLY A 284 5.38 42.35 28.25
CA GLY A 284 6.29 42.97 29.23
C GLY A 284 7.16 44.05 28.58
N LEU A 285 7.80 43.72 27.46
CA LEU A 285 8.64 44.62 26.67
C LEU A 285 7.83 45.78 26.10
N ARG A 286 6.63 45.52 25.56
CA ARG A 286 5.76 46.55 24.97
C ARG A 286 5.29 47.61 25.96
N ARG A 287 5.11 47.26 27.24
CA ARG A 287 4.65 48.20 28.29
C ARG A 287 5.79 48.89 29.03
N GLY A 288 6.94 48.24 29.13
CA GLY A 288 8.02 48.66 30.02
C GLY A 288 9.28 49.23 29.35
N THR A 289 9.37 49.24 28.02
CA THR A 289 10.62 49.60 27.31
C THR A 289 10.38 50.39 26.01
N ALA A 290 11.45 50.72 25.28
CA ALA A 290 11.37 51.36 23.96
C ALA A 290 11.09 50.37 22.81
N TYR A 291 10.72 49.12 23.10
CA TYR A 291 10.55 48.02 22.14
C TYR A 291 9.74 48.38 20.88
N ARG A 292 8.53 48.98 21.00
CA ARG A 292 7.74 49.37 19.82
C ARG A 292 8.45 50.41 18.96
N GLN A 293 9.04 51.41 19.61
CA GLN A 293 9.79 52.47 18.93
C GLN A 293 11.01 51.91 18.20
N MET A 294 11.61 50.83 18.74
CA MET A 294 12.70 50.11 18.08
C MET A 294 12.23 49.30 16.88
N MET A 295 11.11 48.58 16.96
CA MET A 295 10.60 47.79 15.83
C MET A 295 10.11 48.66 14.67
N ASP A 296 9.34 49.72 14.95
CA ASP A 296 8.91 50.71 13.93
C ASP A 296 10.14 51.41 13.33
N GLY A 297 11.15 51.61 14.17
CA GLY A 297 12.44 52.14 13.77
C GLY A 297 13.17 51.24 12.78
N LEU A 298 13.32 49.95 13.10
CA LEU A 298 13.96 48.98 12.21
C LEU A 298 13.24 48.85 10.87
N HIS A 299 11.90 48.88 10.86
CA HIS A 299 11.12 48.90 9.63
C HIS A 299 11.48 50.10 8.75
N THR A 300 11.48 51.31 9.33
CA THR A 300 11.92 52.52 8.61
C THR A 300 13.37 52.44 8.12
N PHE A 301 14.26 51.80 8.90
CA PHE A 301 15.64 51.58 8.47
C PHE A 301 15.69 50.67 7.25
N PHE A 302 15.02 49.52 7.26
CA PHE A 302 15.04 48.58 6.14
C PHE A 302 14.33 49.10 4.87
N ASP A 303 13.40 50.05 4.98
CA ASP A 303 12.86 50.79 3.82
C ASP A 303 13.94 51.58 3.05
N THR A 304 15.06 51.93 3.71
CA THR A 304 16.19 52.62 3.07
C THR A 304 17.27 51.69 2.53
N GLN A 305 17.14 50.38 2.78
CA GLN A 305 18.13 49.38 2.40
C GLN A 305 17.73 48.67 1.09
N PRO A 306 18.66 47.95 0.41
CA PRO A 306 18.33 47.22 -0.80
C PRO A 306 17.22 46.18 -0.57
N PRO A 307 16.29 45.99 -1.53
CA PRO A 307 15.26 44.97 -1.45
C PRO A 307 15.81 43.54 -1.55
N PHE A 308 14.99 42.57 -1.14
CA PHE A 308 15.33 41.15 -1.12
C PHE A 308 14.11 40.25 -1.35
N GLY A 309 14.37 39.01 -1.76
CA GLY A 309 13.34 38.00 -2.01
C GLY A 309 12.65 38.12 -3.37
N PRO A 310 11.68 37.23 -3.64
CA PRO A 310 11.06 37.07 -4.96
C PRO A 310 10.20 38.27 -5.40
N GLU A 311 9.71 39.05 -4.45
CA GLU A 311 8.87 40.23 -4.70
C GLU A 311 9.65 41.55 -4.52
N GLU A 312 10.98 41.49 -4.34
CA GLU A 312 11.87 42.65 -4.16
C GLU A 312 11.34 43.65 -3.11
N GLN A 313 11.07 43.16 -1.89
CA GLN A 313 10.55 43.93 -0.76
C GLN A 313 11.65 44.29 0.25
N ASN A 314 11.38 45.19 1.22
CA ASN A 314 12.28 45.34 2.36
C ASN A 314 12.32 44.04 3.19
N LEU A 315 13.41 43.84 3.95
CA LEU A 315 13.65 42.58 4.66
C LEU A 315 12.49 42.22 5.63
N ILE A 316 11.93 43.20 6.34
CA ILE A 316 10.90 42.94 7.35
C ILE A 316 9.58 42.53 6.69
N ASP A 317 9.18 43.19 5.59
CA ASP A 317 7.97 42.85 4.86
C ASP A 317 8.10 41.49 4.17
N MET A 318 9.29 41.17 3.65
CA MET A 318 9.60 39.83 3.15
C MET A 318 9.41 38.78 4.24
N LEU A 319 10.04 38.94 5.42
CA LEU A 319 9.91 37.97 6.52
C LEU A 319 8.44 37.78 6.98
N ARG A 320 7.59 38.79 6.79
CA ARG A 320 6.15 38.75 7.12
C ARG A 320 5.27 38.15 6.04
N SER A 321 5.76 38.00 4.81
CA SER A 321 4.94 37.63 3.67
C SER A 321 4.19 36.29 3.83
N PRO A 322 4.76 35.22 4.45
CA PRO A 322 4.02 33.98 4.67
C PRO A 322 2.83 34.19 5.62
N ALA A 323 3.04 34.93 6.71
CA ALA A 323 2.01 35.21 7.71
C ALA A 323 0.92 36.17 7.20
N ILE A 324 1.22 37.01 6.20
CA ILE A 324 0.22 37.86 5.55
C ILE A 324 -0.61 37.05 4.54
N ALA A 325 0.06 36.22 3.72
CA ALA A 325 -0.60 35.41 2.70
C ALA A 325 -1.50 34.33 3.32
N VAL A 326 -1.06 33.69 4.40
CA VAL A 326 -1.78 32.61 5.09
C VAL A 326 -1.79 32.84 6.60
N PRO A 327 -2.63 33.75 7.12
CA PRO A 327 -2.53 34.23 8.50
C PRO A 327 -2.89 33.20 9.58
N HIS A 328 -3.70 32.19 9.27
CA HIS A 328 -4.29 31.30 10.28
C HIS A 328 -3.89 29.82 10.09
N SER A 329 -2.85 29.52 9.30
CA SER A 329 -2.41 28.14 9.06
C SER A 329 -0.89 28.04 8.98
N LEU A 330 -0.28 27.34 9.95
CA LEU A 330 1.15 27.01 9.92
C LEU A 330 1.50 26.13 8.71
N PHE A 331 0.63 25.17 8.39
CA PHE A 331 0.77 24.33 7.19
C PHE A 331 0.83 25.17 5.92
N GLY A 332 -0.12 26.10 5.73
CA GLY A 332 -0.15 26.93 4.55
C GLY A 332 0.99 27.96 4.49
N GLN A 333 1.53 28.39 5.64
CA GLN A 333 2.76 29.20 5.68
C GLN A 333 3.99 28.41 5.20
N LEU A 334 4.13 27.14 5.61
CA LEU A 334 5.20 26.26 5.12
C LEU A 334 5.07 25.97 3.63
N GLU A 335 3.86 25.73 3.11
CA GLU A 335 3.61 25.58 1.66
C GLU A 335 3.97 26.87 0.91
N TYR A 336 3.60 28.04 1.41
CA TYR A 336 4.00 29.33 0.82
C TYR A 336 5.53 29.46 0.75
N ILE A 337 6.24 29.11 1.83
CA ILE A 337 7.71 29.12 1.87
C ILE A 337 8.29 28.12 0.86
N ARG A 338 7.74 26.90 0.75
CA ARG A 338 8.17 25.88 -0.22
C ARG A 338 8.09 26.41 -1.65
N GLU A 339 6.95 27.01 -2.00
CA GLU A 339 6.66 27.43 -3.37
C GLU A 339 7.36 28.74 -3.74
N ARG A 340 7.39 29.71 -2.82
CA ARG A 340 7.89 31.06 -3.10
C ARG A 340 9.35 31.24 -2.70
N TRP A 341 9.82 30.59 -1.65
CA TRP A 341 11.18 30.72 -1.11
C TRP A 341 12.03 29.47 -1.33
N GLY A 342 11.55 28.46 -2.08
CA GLY A 342 12.23 27.19 -2.32
C GLY A 342 13.71 27.33 -2.72
N TYR A 343 14.03 28.32 -3.56
CA TYR A 343 15.40 28.60 -4.02
C TYR A 343 16.30 29.23 -2.94
N LEU A 344 15.73 29.89 -1.93
CA LEU A 344 16.43 30.46 -0.78
C LEU A 344 16.68 29.42 0.31
N VAL A 345 15.71 28.53 0.51
CA VAL A 345 15.72 27.61 1.66
C VAL A 345 16.55 26.36 1.42
N GLY A 346 16.91 26.01 0.17
CA GLY A 346 17.91 24.99 -0.23
C GLY A 346 18.07 23.80 0.73
N LYS A 347 18.93 23.94 1.74
CA LYS A 347 19.22 22.94 2.80
C LYS A 347 18.01 22.52 3.66
N TYR A 348 16.94 23.31 3.72
CA TYR A 348 15.73 23.04 4.51
C TYR A 348 14.60 22.37 3.72
N VAL A 349 14.71 22.21 2.40
CA VAL A 349 13.59 21.71 1.57
C VAL A 349 13.07 20.35 2.05
N TYR A 350 13.97 19.39 2.32
CA TYR A 350 13.56 18.06 2.83
C TYR A 350 12.97 18.13 4.24
N ARG A 351 13.49 19.00 5.11
CA ARG A 351 12.93 19.21 6.46
C ARG A 351 11.53 19.82 6.38
N LEU A 352 11.30 20.74 5.45
CA LEU A 352 10.00 21.33 5.17
C LEU A 352 9.02 20.28 4.67
N LEU A 353 9.41 19.45 3.70
CA LEU A 353 8.56 18.37 3.19
C LEU A 353 8.16 17.38 4.31
N ARG A 354 9.09 16.98 5.17
CA ARG A 354 8.78 16.11 6.32
C ARG A 354 7.88 16.79 7.35
N SER A 355 8.06 18.09 7.59
CA SER A 355 7.20 18.88 8.50
C SER A 355 5.75 18.92 8.01
N LEU A 356 5.56 19.13 6.71
CA LEU A 356 4.24 19.07 6.06
C LEU A 356 3.61 17.68 6.19
N ASP A 357 4.40 16.61 6.02
CA ASP A 357 3.92 15.23 6.17
C ASP A 357 3.46 14.95 7.61
N LEU A 358 4.20 15.42 8.63
CA LEU A 358 3.82 15.27 10.03
C LEU A 358 2.47 15.96 10.36
N ILE A 359 2.24 17.16 9.83
CA ILE A 359 0.96 17.85 10.02
C ILE A 359 -0.17 17.08 9.34
N ARG A 360 0.05 16.60 8.10
CA ARG A 360 -0.96 15.81 7.36
C ARG A 360 -1.33 14.53 8.11
N GLU A 361 -0.34 13.89 8.74
CA GLU A 361 -0.55 12.71 9.59
C GLU A 361 -1.51 13.00 10.75
N GLU A 362 -1.32 14.11 11.47
CA GLU A 362 -2.17 14.51 12.60
C GLU A 362 -3.56 15.04 12.17
N GLU A 363 -3.71 15.50 10.94
CA GLU A 363 -4.99 15.98 10.38
C GLU A 363 -5.85 14.87 9.77
N LYS A 364 -5.24 13.74 9.39
CA LYS A 364 -5.94 12.60 8.77
C LYS A 364 -6.94 12.01 9.77
N ARG A 365 -8.24 12.26 9.56
CA ARG A 365 -9.31 11.62 10.34
C ARG A 365 -9.26 10.11 10.11
N ALA A 366 -9.05 9.34 11.17
CA ALA A 366 -9.31 7.90 11.16
C ALA A 366 -10.78 7.68 10.72
N PHE A 367 -11.04 6.66 9.89
CA PHE A 367 -12.33 6.33 9.26
C PHE A 367 -12.62 7.02 7.92
N ALA A 368 -11.88 6.62 6.89
CA ALA A 368 -12.44 6.49 5.55
C ALA A 368 -12.50 4.99 5.21
N GLY A 369 -13.71 4.47 4.94
CA GLY A 369 -13.88 3.09 4.47
C GLY A 369 -13.25 2.86 3.09
N PRO A 370 -13.25 1.61 2.59
CA PRO A 370 -12.66 1.28 1.30
C PRO A 370 -13.27 2.15 0.19
N GLY A 371 -12.41 2.84 -0.55
CA GLY A 371 -12.81 3.75 -1.62
C GLY A 371 -13.54 3.05 -2.79
N PRO A 372 -14.17 3.80 -3.70
CA PRO A 372 -14.95 3.23 -4.80
C PRO A 372 -14.10 2.37 -5.74
N SER A 373 -14.68 1.29 -6.26
CA SER A 373 -14.06 0.42 -7.27
C SER A 373 -13.75 1.23 -8.55
N ARG A 374 -12.50 1.20 -9.00
CA ARG A 374 -12.03 1.95 -10.19
C ARG A 374 -11.88 1.02 -11.39
N VAL A 375 -12.03 1.57 -12.60
CA VAL A 375 -11.76 0.84 -13.85
C VAL A 375 -10.27 0.85 -14.15
N TYR A 376 -9.73 -0.28 -14.59
CA TYR A 376 -8.34 -0.41 -15.03
C TYR A 376 -8.04 0.49 -16.22
N ASP A 377 -7.08 1.39 -16.02
CA ASP A 377 -6.44 2.12 -17.10
C ASP A 377 -5.00 1.64 -17.21
N PHE A 378 -4.74 0.80 -18.22
CA PHE A 378 -3.41 0.25 -18.49
C PHE A 378 -2.51 1.25 -19.24
N ALA A 379 -3.02 2.43 -19.64
CA ALA A 379 -2.23 3.45 -20.34
C ALA A 379 -1.18 4.13 -19.43
N ALA A 380 -1.33 4.00 -18.10
CA ALA A 380 -0.42 4.56 -17.10
C ALA A 380 0.62 3.56 -16.57
N LEU A 381 0.63 2.32 -17.05
CA LEU A 381 1.73 1.40 -16.77
C LEU A 381 2.94 1.85 -17.59
N GLU A 382 4.05 2.15 -16.91
CA GLU A 382 5.34 2.29 -17.58
C GLU A 382 5.61 1.01 -18.42
N PRO A 383 6.40 1.11 -19.50
CA PRO A 383 6.74 -0.04 -20.33
C PRO A 383 7.66 -1.00 -19.55
N ASP A 384 7.08 -1.69 -18.57
CA ASP A 384 7.70 -2.74 -17.79
C ASP A 384 7.87 -3.98 -18.66
N GLU A 385 8.97 -4.69 -18.41
CA GLU A 385 9.30 -5.93 -19.10
C GLU A 385 8.30 -7.04 -18.77
N GLU A 386 7.83 -7.73 -19.80
CA GLU A 386 6.92 -8.86 -19.67
C GLU A 386 7.66 -10.10 -19.16
N ARG A 387 7.26 -10.62 -18.00
CA ARG A 387 7.89 -11.76 -17.29
C ARG A 387 6.86 -12.70 -16.66
N PHE A 388 5.88 -13.13 -17.45
CA PHE A 388 4.89 -14.13 -17.03
C PHE A 388 5.55 -15.44 -16.60
N SER A 389 5.08 -16.03 -15.49
CA SER A 389 5.42 -17.41 -15.15
C SER A 389 4.63 -18.40 -16.02
N PRO A 390 5.26 -19.48 -16.50
CA PRO A 390 4.57 -20.50 -17.29
C PRO A 390 3.56 -21.26 -16.41
N ASP A 391 2.36 -21.48 -16.93
CA ASP A 391 1.39 -22.36 -16.28
C ASP A 391 1.79 -23.84 -16.50
N ARG A 392 1.53 -24.69 -15.50
CA ARG A 392 1.52 -26.15 -15.66
C ARG A 392 0.16 -26.61 -16.18
N ASP A 393 0.08 -27.78 -16.81
CA ASP A 393 -1.13 -28.31 -17.47
C ASP A 393 -2.40 -28.29 -16.60
N TRP A 394 -2.25 -28.44 -15.28
CA TRP A 394 -3.38 -28.44 -14.35
C TRP A 394 -3.84 -27.03 -13.94
N MET A 395 -2.97 -26.03 -14.01
CA MET A 395 -3.22 -24.67 -13.46
C MET A 395 -4.35 -23.90 -14.18
N PRO A 396 -4.51 -23.96 -15.51
CA PRO A 396 -5.64 -23.34 -16.19
C PRO A 396 -6.98 -23.96 -15.78
N ASN A 397 -6.97 -25.25 -15.46
CA ASN A 397 -8.16 -26.04 -15.12
C ASN A 397 -8.50 -26.04 -13.62
N LEU A 398 -7.81 -25.23 -12.82
CA LEU A 398 -8.04 -25.16 -11.38
C LEU A 398 -9.40 -24.53 -11.07
N VAL A 399 -10.21 -25.22 -10.27
CA VAL A 399 -11.44 -24.72 -9.65
C VAL A 399 -11.26 -24.80 -8.14
N LEU A 400 -11.22 -23.64 -7.48
CA LEU A 400 -10.84 -23.54 -6.08
C LEU A 400 -12.06 -23.38 -5.18
N LEU A 401 -12.12 -24.17 -4.12
CA LEU A 401 -13.09 -24.01 -3.04
C LEU A 401 -12.39 -23.55 -1.76
N ALA A 402 -12.78 -22.40 -1.24
CA ALA A 402 -12.28 -21.88 0.03
C ALA A 402 -13.15 -22.38 1.20
N LYS A 403 -12.54 -22.97 2.22
CA LYS A 403 -13.24 -23.40 3.45
C LYS A 403 -12.47 -22.91 4.69
N ASN A 404 -13.16 -22.19 5.57
CA ASN A 404 -12.71 -22.05 6.96
C ASN A 404 -12.63 -23.45 7.59
N THR A 405 -11.41 -23.89 7.94
CA THR A 405 -11.14 -25.28 8.33
C THR A 405 -11.95 -25.70 9.56
N TYR A 406 -11.94 -24.90 10.62
CA TYR A 406 -12.61 -25.27 11.88
C TYR A 406 -14.13 -25.33 11.71
N VAL A 407 -14.71 -24.31 11.06
CA VAL A 407 -16.15 -24.27 10.80
C VAL A 407 -16.57 -25.43 9.90
N TRP A 408 -15.78 -25.77 8.89
CA TRP A 408 -16.08 -26.88 7.99
C TRP A 408 -16.05 -28.23 8.71
N LEU A 409 -15.06 -28.48 9.58
CA LEU A 409 -15.00 -29.71 10.37
C LEU A 409 -16.20 -29.84 11.35
N ASP A 410 -16.65 -28.73 11.94
CA ASP A 410 -17.87 -28.69 12.76
C ASP A 410 -19.13 -29.02 11.93
N GLN A 411 -19.27 -28.43 10.74
CA GLN A 411 -20.38 -28.72 9.82
C GLN A 411 -20.38 -30.17 9.35
N LEU A 412 -19.21 -30.71 8.98
CA LEU A 412 -19.07 -32.13 8.63
C LEU A 412 -19.44 -33.03 9.81
N SER A 413 -19.09 -32.65 11.04
CA SER A 413 -19.46 -33.42 12.23
C SER A 413 -20.97 -33.58 12.35
N ARG A 414 -21.72 -32.49 12.09
CA ARG A 414 -23.19 -32.49 12.09
C ARG A 414 -23.74 -33.30 10.92
N GLN A 415 -23.21 -33.10 9.71
CA GLN A 415 -23.66 -33.77 8.48
C GLN A 415 -23.49 -35.29 8.55
N TYR A 416 -22.37 -35.79 9.08
CA TYR A 416 -22.05 -37.22 9.13
C TYR A 416 -22.36 -37.87 10.49
N GLY A 417 -22.91 -37.12 11.44
CA GLY A 417 -23.35 -37.63 12.74
C GLY A 417 -22.23 -38.19 13.63
N ARG A 418 -20.98 -37.74 13.45
CA ARG A 418 -19.81 -38.17 14.24
C ARG A 418 -18.84 -37.01 14.47
N PRO A 419 -18.10 -36.95 15.59
CA PRO A 419 -17.10 -35.91 15.80
C PRO A 419 -15.98 -35.95 14.73
N ILE A 420 -15.78 -34.83 14.03
CA ILE A 420 -14.71 -34.59 13.06
C ILE A 420 -14.01 -33.31 13.51
N THR A 421 -12.84 -33.45 14.13
CA THR A 421 -12.08 -32.33 14.71
C THR A 421 -10.67 -32.21 14.12
N ARG A 422 -10.21 -33.22 13.35
CA ARG A 422 -8.89 -33.28 12.74
C ARG A 422 -8.99 -33.46 11.22
N LEU A 423 -7.93 -33.10 10.50
CA LEU A 423 -7.88 -33.17 9.03
C LEU A 423 -7.98 -34.61 8.49
N ASP A 424 -7.38 -35.58 9.19
CA ASP A 424 -7.43 -37.00 8.84
C ASP A 424 -8.83 -37.61 8.99
N GLN A 425 -9.75 -36.95 9.69
CA GLN A 425 -11.11 -37.43 9.93
C GLN A 425 -12.13 -36.97 8.87
N VAL A 426 -11.73 -36.09 7.94
CA VAL A 426 -12.57 -35.68 6.81
C VAL A 426 -13.01 -36.92 6.02
N PRO A 427 -14.32 -37.18 5.84
CA PRO A 427 -14.81 -38.39 5.17
C PRO A 427 -14.38 -38.46 3.71
N ASP A 428 -14.21 -39.67 3.20
CA ASP A 428 -13.86 -39.90 1.80
C ASP A 428 -15.03 -39.55 0.87
N GLU A 429 -16.26 -39.78 1.33
CA GLU A 429 -17.51 -39.45 0.64
C GLU A 429 -17.63 -37.94 0.36
N GLU A 430 -17.09 -37.11 1.26
CA GLU A 430 -17.03 -35.66 1.09
C GLU A 430 -16.06 -35.29 -0.04
N LEU A 431 -14.86 -35.88 -0.03
CA LEU A 431 -13.86 -35.64 -1.08
C LEU A 431 -14.36 -36.12 -2.45
N GLU A 432 -15.09 -37.23 -2.51
CA GLU A 432 -15.73 -37.73 -3.73
C GLU A 432 -16.82 -36.79 -4.22
N THR A 433 -17.60 -36.23 -3.30
CA THR A 433 -18.62 -35.23 -3.63
C THR A 433 -17.97 -33.98 -4.23
N LEU A 434 -16.89 -33.46 -3.63
CA LEU A 434 -16.17 -32.30 -4.17
C LEU A 434 -15.60 -32.57 -5.56
N ALA A 435 -14.96 -33.73 -5.76
CA ALA A 435 -14.39 -34.11 -7.05
C ALA A 435 -15.49 -34.26 -8.13
N ARG A 436 -16.61 -34.91 -7.81
CA ARG A 436 -17.75 -35.05 -8.73
C ARG A 436 -18.35 -33.71 -9.14
N ARG A 437 -18.32 -32.71 -8.25
CA ARG A 437 -18.80 -31.34 -8.51
C ARG A 437 -17.82 -30.50 -9.35
N GLY A 438 -16.66 -31.06 -9.70
CA GLY A 438 -15.66 -30.39 -10.53
C GLY A 438 -14.66 -29.53 -9.75
N PHE A 439 -14.63 -29.61 -8.41
CA PHE A 439 -13.59 -28.94 -7.62
C PHE A 439 -12.27 -29.69 -7.72
N THR A 440 -11.21 -28.97 -8.09
CA THR A 440 -9.86 -29.53 -8.27
C THR A 440 -8.83 -28.89 -7.32
N GLY A 441 -9.26 -27.89 -6.55
CA GLY A 441 -8.49 -27.26 -5.48
C GLY A 441 -9.33 -27.05 -4.22
N LEU A 442 -8.74 -27.32 -3.06
CA LEU A 442 -9.35 -27.09 -1.75
C LEU A 442 -8.43 -26.20 -0.91
N TRP A 443 -8.83 -24.94 -0.72
CA TRP A 443 -8.14 -23.99 0.15
C TRP A 443 -8.68 -24.08 1.57
N LEU A 444 -7.81 -24.52 2.47
CA LEU A 444 -8.11 -24.64 3.90
C LEU A 444 -7.54 -23.43 4.64
N ILE A 445 -8.44 -22.57 5.12
CA ILE A 445 -8.08 -21.34 5.81
C ILE A 445 -7.76 -21.66 7.27
N GLY A 446 -6.62 -21.14 7.73
CA GLY A 446 -6.22 -21.18 9.13
C GLY A 446 -5.72 -22.54 9.63
N LEU A 447 -4.92 -23.21 8.78
CA LEU A 447 -4.20 -24.46 9.07
C LEU A 447 -3.05 -24.30 10.08
N TRP A 448 -2.43 -23.12 10.10
CA TRP A 448 -1.19 -22.87 10.83
C TRP A 448 -1.40 -22.68 12.34
N GLU A 449 -0.34 -22.87 13.12
CA GLU A 449 -0.33 -22.52 14.54
C GLU A 449 -0.49 -21.00 14.72
N ARG A 450 -1.47 -20.62 15.52
CA ARG A 450 -1.89 -19.22 15.68
C ARG A 450 -1.42 -18.64 17.02
N SER A 451 -1.22 -17.33 17.03
CA SER A 451 -0.84 -16.52 18.19
C SER A 451 -1.75 -16.75 19.40
N ARG A 452 -1.16 -17.02 20.57
CA ARG A 452 -1.91 -17.14 21.84
C ARG A 452 -2.32 -15.75 22.34
N ALA A 453 -1.47 -14.76 22.10
CA ALA A 453 -1.75 -13.36 22.39
C ALA A 453 -2.98 -12.87 21.61
N SER A 454 -3.09 -13.13 20.29
CA SER A 454 -4.27 -12.79 19.47
C SER A 454 -5.56 -13.36 20.06
N ARG A 455 -5.55 -14.63 20.48
CA ARG A 455 -6.71 -15.24 21.15
C ARG A 455 -7.07 -14.52 22.45
N ARG A 456 -6.06 -14.27 23.31
CA ARG A 456 -6.26 -13.61 24.60
C ARG A 456 -6.82 -12.20 24.45
N ILE A 457 -6.32 -11.45 23.47
CA ILE A 457 -6.83 -10.11 23.13
C ILE A 457 -8.32 -10.17 22.80
N LYS A 458 -8.74 -11.07 21.91
CA LYS A 458 -10.16 -11.18 21.50
C LYS A 458 -11.08 -11.59 22.65
N GLN A 459 -10.60 -12.47 23.53
CA GLN A 459 -11.32 -12.86 24.75
C GLN A 459 -11.52 -11.69 25.71
N MET A 460 -10.48 -10.86 25.90
CA MET A 460 -10.57 -9.65 26.72
C MET A 460 -11.53 -8.61 26.13
N CYS A 461 -11.62 -8.52 24.81
CA CYS A 461 -12.55 -7.62 24.11
C CYS A 461 -14.00 -8.15 23.99
N GLY A 462 -14.38 -9.16 24.79
CA GLY A 462 -15.77 -9.59 24.93
C GLY A 462 -16.19 -10.79 24.07
N ASN A 463 -15.27 -11.49 23.40
CA ASN A 463 -15.57 -12.73 22.68
C ASN A 463 -14.87 -13.95 23.33
N PRO A 464 -15.47 -14.57 24.37
CA PRO A 464 -14.83 -15.65 25.13
C PRO A 464 -14.54 -16.91 24.28
N ASP A 465 -15.34 -17.14 23.24
CA ASP A 465 -15.22 -18.30 22.33
C ASP A 465 -14.28 -18.03 21.12
N ALA A 466 -13.74 -16.82 20.98
CA ALA A 466 -12.89 -16.45 19.85
C ALA A 466 -11.61 -17.29 19.76
N VAL A 467 -11.28 -17.73 18.55
CA VAL A 467 -9.94 -18.22 18.19
C VAL A 467 -9.09 -17.03 17.75
N ALA A 468 -7.76 -17.18 17.90
CA ALA A 468 -6.79 -16.28 17.29
C ALA A 468 -7.07 -16.08 15.80
N SER A 469 -6.76 -14.87 15.30
CA SER A 469 -6.82 -14.59 13.86
C SER A 469 -6.04 -15.65 13.07
N ALA A 470 -6.61 -16.15 11.98
CA ALA A 470 -5.92 -17.06 11.06
C ALA A 470 -4.65 -16.43 10.44
N TYR A 471 -4.54 -15.11 10.46
CA TYR A 471 -3.39 -14.36 9.93
C TYR A 471 -2.43 -13.85 11.01
N SER A 472 -2.75 -14.04 12.31
CA SER A 472 -1.79 -13.83 13.40
C SER A 472 -1.03 -15.15 13.65
N ILE A 473 -0.05 -15.42 12.78
CA ILE A 473 0.70 -16.67 12.74
C ILE A 473 1.74 -16.73 13.86
N PHE A 474 1.73 -17.79 14.66
CA PHE A 474 2.80 -18.07 15.63
C PHE A 474 3.99 -18.76 14.96
N ASP A 475 3.71 -19.78 14.15
CA ASP A 475 4.68 -20.52 13.35
C ASP A 475 3.99 -21.23 12.16
N TYR A 476 4.73 -21.51 11.09
CA TYR A 476 4.26 -22.24 9.91
C TYR A 476 4.26 -23.77 10.13
N GLN A 477 3.64 -24.18 11.24
CA GLN A 477 3.38 -25.58 11.58
C GLN A 477 1.87 -25.84 11.50
N ILE A 478 1.47 -27.03 11.04
CA ILE A 478 0.05 -27.41 11.08
C ILE A 478 -0.41 -27.48 12.53
N ALA A 479 -1.50 -26.80 12.87
CA ALA A 479 -1.99 -26.69 14.24
C ALA A 479 -2.19 -28.08 14.87
N ALA A 480 -1.69 -28.25 16.09
CA ALA A 480 -1.70 -29.54 16.77
C ALA A 480 -3.12 -30.07 17.02
N ASP A 481 -4.09 -29.18 17.27
CA ASP A 481 -5.50 -29.56 17.45
C ASP A 481 -6.21 -29.96 16.15
N LEU A 482 -5.65 -29.62 14.98
CA LEU A 482 -6.06 -30.16 13.67
C LEU A 482 -5.40 -31.51 13.35
N GLY A 483 -4.52 -32.01 14.22
CA GLY A 483 -3.81 -33.29 14.09
C GLY A 483 -2.39 -33.19 13.53
N GLY A 484 -1.87 -31.98 13.32
CA GLY A 484 -0.50 -31.74 12.86
C GLY A 484 -0.20 -32.26 11.45
N TRP A 485 1.10 -32.37 11.12
CA TRP A 485 1.58 -32.79 9.80
C TRP A 485 1.10 -34.19 9.39
N GLU A 486 0.95 -35.12 10.34
CA GLU A 486 0.46 -36.48 10.06
C GLU A 486 -0.96 -36.45 9.50
N ALA A 487 -1.86 -35.71 10.17
CA ALA A 487 -3.25 -35.59 9.73
C ALA A 487 -3.36 -34.87 8.38
N TYR A 488 -2.53 -33.84 8.17
CA TYR A 488 -2.41 -33.14 6.91
C TYR A 488 -1.97 -34.06 5.76
N HIS A 489 -0.87 -34.82 5.93
CA HIS A 489 -0.38 -35.72 4.89
C HIS A 489 -1.43 -36.77 4.54
N ASN A 490 -2.13 -37.33 5.52
CA ASN A 490 -3.23 -38.25 5.28
C ASN A 490 -4.33 -37.62 4.40
N LEU A 491 -4.82 -36.44 4.75
CA LEU A 491 -5.84 -35.74 3.96
C LEU A 491 -5.34 -35.39 2.55
N ARG A 492 -4.09 -34.91 2.45
CA ARG A 492 -3.46 -34.54 1.18
C ARG A 492 -3.43 -35.71 0.20
N GLU A 493 -2.96 -36.88 0.63
CA GLU A 493 -2.88 -38.05 -0.26
C GLU A 493 -4.28 -38.51 -0.71
N ARG A 494 -5.26 -38.55 0.21
CA ARG A 494 -6.64 -38.95 -0.13
C ARG A 494 -7.34 -37.97 -1.06
N ALA A 495 -7.09 -36.66 -0.90
CA ALA A 495 -7.59 -35.62 -1.79
C ALA A 495 -6.91 -35.71 -3.18
N TRP A 496 -5.58 -35.94 -3.19
CA TRP A 496 -4.81 -36.05 -4.43
C TRP A 496 -5.25 -37.22 -5.30
N GLN A 497 -5.55 -38.37 -4.70
CA GLN A 497 -6.11 -39.54 -5.40
C GLN A 497 -7.43 -39.25 -6.12
N ARG A 498 -8.14 -38.20 -5.70
CA ARG A 498 -9.41 -37.72 -6.27
C ARG A 498 -9.25 -36.49 -7.16
N GLY A 499 -8.01 -36.10 -7.47
CA GLY A 499 -7.70 -34.95 -8.31
C GLY A 499 -7.79 -33.59 -7.61
N ILE A 500 -7.90 -33.56 -6.28
CA ILE A 500 -8.03 -32.34 -5.48
C ILE A 500 -6.65 -31.96 -4.91
N ARG A 501 -6.18 -30.76 -5.24
CA ARG A 501 -4.95 -30.17 -4.69
C ARG A 501 -5.27 -29.32 -3.47
N LEU A 502 -4.55 -29.52 -2.38
CA LEU A 502 -4.72 -28.67 -1.20
C LEU A 502 -4.00 -27.33 -1.40
N ALA A 503 -4.64 -26.26 -0.95
CA ALA A 503 -4.08 -24.91 -0.92
C ALA A 503 -3.99 -24.38 0.51
N SER A 504 -3.00 -23.54 0.75
CA SER A 504 -2.81 -22.85 2.03
C SER A 504 -2.68 -21.35 1.86
N ASP A 505 -3.08 -20.62 2.90
CA ASP A 505 -2.67 -19.22 3.07
C ASP A 505 -1.19 -19.11 3.41
N MET A 506 -0.58 -18.01 3.00
CA MET A 506 0.72 -17.56 3.47
C MET A 506 0.62 -16.07 3.78
N VAL A 507 1.09 -15.69 4.97
CA VAL A 507 1.16 -14.29 5.44
C VAL A 507 2.63 -13.87 5.55
N PRO A 508 3.23 -13.35 4.46
CA PRO A 508 4.64 -12.99 4.48
C PRO A 508 4.90 -11.60 5.08
N ASN A 509 3.88 -10.74 5.20
CA ASN A 509 4.07 -9.35 5.60
C ASN A 509 4.38 -9.18 7.10
N HIS A 510 3.75 -9.99 7.94
CA HIS A 510 3.82 -9.90 9.40
C HIS A 510 3.63 -11.27 10.03
N VAL A 511 3.95 -11.38 11.32
CA VAL A 511 3.64 -12.56 12.16
C VAL A 511 2.86 -12.12 13.40
N GLY A 512 2.38 -13.04 14.23
CA GLY A 512 1.74 -12.69 15.51
C GLY A 512 2.69 -11.98 16.48
N ILE A 513 2.16 -11.12 17.36
CA ILE A 513 3.00 -10.36 18.31
C ILE A 513 3.79 -11.24 19.30
N ASP A 514 3.34 -12.46 19.56
CA ASP A 514 4.01 -13.46 20.39
C ASP A 514 4.68 -14.57 19.57
N ALA A 515 4.79 -14.39 18.25
CA ALA A 515 5.42 -15.37 17.36
C ALA A 515 6.87 -15.63 17.74
N ARG A 516 7.37 -16.82 17.38
CA ARG A 516 8.74 -17.25 17.67
C ARG A 516 9.78 -16.22 17.23
N TRP A 517 9.62 -15.64 16.03
CA TRP A 517 10.54 -14.62 15.51
C TRP A 517 10.56 -13.34 16.34
N VAL A 518 9.43 -12.90 16.91
CA VAL A 518 9.41 -11.69 17.77
C VAL A 518 10.21 -11.92 19.06
N ILE A 519 10.21 -13.15 19.55
CA ILE A 519 10.93 -13.53 20.77
C ILE A 519 12.44 -13.67 20.46
N GLU A 520 12.79 -14.43 19.43
CA GLU A 520 14.16 -14.83 19.10
C GLU A 520 14.95 -13.79 18.28
N HIS A 521 14.25 -13.00 17.44
CA HIS A 521 14.83 -12.05 16.49
C HIS A 521 14.10 -10.69 16.50
N PRO A 522 14.10 -9.94 17.62
CA PRO A 522 13.37 -8.67 17.73
C PRO A 522 13.87 -7.58 16.75
N ASP A 523 15.08 -7.72 16.22
CA ASP A 523 15.72 -6.87 15.23
C ASP A 523 15.20 -7.08 13.79
N TRP A 524 14.51 -8.20 13.53
CA TRP A 524 13.87 -8.49 12.24
C TRP A 524 12.62 -7.65 11.97
N PHE A 525 12.15 -6.90 12.96
CA PHE A 525 10.91 -6.13 12.90
C PHE A 525 11.19 -4.63 12.83
N ILE A 526 10.26 -3.92 12.18
CA ILE A 526 10.25 -2.46 12.24
C ILE A 526 9.93 -2.08 13.67
N GLY A 527 10.84 -1.35 14.32
CA GLY A 527 10.65 -0.95 15.71
C GLY A 527 11.60 0.15 16.14
N LEU A 528 11.29 0.72 17.30
CA LEU A 528 12.00 1.83 17.93
C LEU A 528 12.37 1.45 19.36
N ASP A 529 13.44 2.06 19.89
CA ASP A 529 13.83 1.88 21.29
C ASP A 529 13.06 2.81 22.25
N TYR A 530 12.15 3.64 21.70
CA TYR A 530 11.29 4.57 22.42
C TYR A 530 9.86 4.53 21.88
N SER A 531 8.88 5.01 22.68
CA SER A 531 7.49 5.10 22.23
C SER A 531 7.36 6.24 21.20
N PRO A 532 6.86 5.97 19.98
CA PRO A 532 6.64 7.02 18.98
C PRO A 532 5.59 8.04 19.46
N PHE A 533 4.67 7.62 20.33
CA PHE A 533 3.63 8.45 20.94
C PHE A 533 3.80 8.47 22.46
N PRO A 534 4.52 9.46 23.01
CA PRO A 534 4.80 9.55 24.45
C PRO A 534 3.57 9.66 25.36
N SER A 535 2.44 10.13 24.83
CA SER A 535 1.15 10.19 25.53
C SER A 535 0.48 8.84 25.73
N TYR A 536 0.91 7.82 24.99
CA TYR A 536 0.32 6.48 25.06
C TYR A 536 0.99 5.66 26.17
N THR A 537 0.16 4.91 26.88
CA THR A 537 0.57 4.03 27.98
C THR A 537 0.41 2.58 27.57
N PHE A 538 1.27 1.72 28.12
CA PHE A 538 1.34 0.29 27.81
C PHE A 538 1.28 -0.49 29.13
N ASP A 539 0.33 -0.12 29.98
CA ASP A 539 0.16 -0.64 31.34
C ASP A 539 -0.85 -1.79 31.41
N GLY A 540 -1.40 -2.18 30.26
CA GLY A 540 -2.26 -3.34 30.08
C GLY A 540 -1.61 -4.69 30.47
N PRO A 541 -2.38 -5.78 30.39
CA PRO A 541 -1.92 -7.12 30.78
C PRO A 541 -0.79 -7.62 29.88
N ASP A 542 0.15 -8.37 30.48
CA ASP A 542 1.18 -9.08 29.71
C ASP A 542 0.54 -10.22 28.88
N LEU A 543 0.71 -10.11 27.56
CA LEU A 543 0.19 -11.04 26.57
C LEU A 543 1.19 -12.14 26.20
N SER A 544 2.44 -12.03 26.61
CA SER A 544 3.46 -13.04 26.35
C SER A 544 3.20 -14.32 27.15
N ALA A 545 3.29 -15.46 26.47
CA ALA A 545 3.34 -16.77 27.11
C ALA A 545 4.79 -17.23 27.41
N ASP A 546 5.79 -16.53 26.89
CA ASP A 546 7.20 -16.87 27.06
C ASP A 546 7.79 -16.13 28.27
N GLY A 547 8.45 -16.86 29.16
CA GLY A 547 9.02 -16.31 30.40
C GLY A 547 10.17 -15.32 30.20
N ARG A 548 10.76 -15.23 28.99
CA ARG A 548 11.90 -14.36 28.67
C ARG A 548 11.47 -12.92 28.32
N VAL A 549 10.26 -12.73 27.81
CA VAL A 549 9.79 -11.43 27.29
C VAL A 549 8.40 -11.11 27.81
N GLY A 550 8.13 -9.83 28.08
CA GLY A 550 6.77 -9.30 28.27
C GLY A 550 6.29 -8.55 27.03
N ILE A 551 5.02 -8.70 26.69
CA ILE A 551 4.38 -8.06 25.53
C ILE A 551 3.15 -7.29 25.99
N TYR A 552 3.09 -6.00 25.71
CA TYR A 552 2.06 -5.09 26.18
C TYR A 552 1.49 -4.28 25.02
N LEU A 553 0.16 -4.25 24.90
CA LEU A 553 -0.55 -3.36 23.98
C LEU A 553 -0.83 -2.01 24.64
N GLU A 554 -1.16 -1.04 23.81
CA GLU A 554 -1.63 0.27 24.25
C GLU A 554 -3.02 0.17 24.90
N ASP A 555 -3.29 0.99 25.92
CA ASP A 555 -4.42 0.81 26.82
C ASP A 555 -5.79 1.13 26.17
N HIS A 556 -5.88 2.10 25.27
CA HIS A 556 -7.12 2.47 24.56
C HIS A 556 -7.55 1.43 23.51
N TYR A 557 -6.67 0.48 23.20
CA TYR A 557 -6.99 -0.62 22.32
C TYR A 557 -8.19 -1.44 22.81
N TYR A 558 -8.28 -1.72 24.12
CA TYR A 558 -9.36 -2.52 24.69
C TYR A 558 -10.73 -1.82 24.60
N THR A 559 -10.74 -0.49 24.55
CA THR A 559 -11.95 0.33 24.38
C THR A 559 -12.26 0.66 22.92
N ARG A 560 -11.36 0.31 21.98
CA ARG A 560 -11.43 0.66 20.55
C ARG A 560 -11.63 2.15 20.28
N SER A 561 -11.22 3.00 21.22
CA SER A 561 -11.33 4.47 21.09
C SER A 561 -10.15 5.07 20.35
N ASP A 562 -8.99 4.43 20.46
CA ASP A 562 -7.73 4.78 19.78
C ASP A 562 -6.80 3.54 19.85
N ALA A 563 -5.71 3.50 19.08
CA ALA A 563 -4.71 2.45 19.21
C ALA A 563 -3.33 2.91 18.72
N ALA A 564 -2.28 2.56 19.49
CA ALA A 564 -0.91 2.66 19.01
C ALA A 564 -0.69 1.86 17.72
N VAL A 565 0.16 2.42 16.85
CA VAL A 565 0.74 1.67 15.72
C VAL A 565 1.84 0.70 16.13
N VAL A 566 2.18 0.66 17.42
CA VAL A 566 3.23 -0.19 18.00
C VAL A 566 2.73 -0.94 19.24
N PHE A 567 3.38 -2.06 19.57
CA PHE A 567 3.29 -2.70 20.88
C PHE A 567 4.64 -2.67 21.58
N LYS A 568 4.62 -2.74 22.91
CA LYS A 568 5.82 -2.73 23.75
C LYS A 568 6.28 -4.17 24.05
N ARG A 569 7.51 -4.49 23.66
CA ARG A 569 8.23 -5.72 24.02
C ARG A 569 9.29 -5.38 25.06
N VAL A 570 9.29 -6.07 26.19
CA VAL A 570 10.30 -5.93 27.25
C VAL A 570 11.03 -7.24 27.45
N GLU A 571 12.34 -7.24 27.29
CA GLU A 571 13.16 -8.39 27.66
C GLU A 571 13.35 -8.41 29.18
N ARG A 572 12.88 -9.48 29.84
CA ARG A 572 12.85 -9.54 31.31
C ARG A 572 14.23 -9.70 31.94
N GLY A 573 15.19 -10.27 31.22
CA GLY A 573 16.55 -10.46 31.70
C GLY A 573 17.37 -9.16 31.73
N SER A 574 17.29 -8.36 30.67
CA SER A 574 18.07 -7.11 30.51
C SER A 574 17.29 -5.85 30.88
N GLY A 575 15.95 -5.91 30.89
CA GLY A 575 15.08 -4.74 30.95
C GLY A 575 14.97 -3.97 29.64
N ALA A 576 15.63 -4.43 28.56
CA ALA A 576 15.60 -3.75 27.27
C ALA A 576 14.17 -3.70 26.72
N THR A 577 13.74 -2.49 26.34
CA THR A 577 12.39 -2.23 25.83
C THR A 577 12.47 -1.83 24.36
N ARG A 578 11.62 -2.43 23.53
CA ARG A 578 11.47 -2.10 22.12
C ARG A 578 9.99 -1.95 21.79
N TYR A 579 9.67 -0.98 20.95
CA TYR A 579 8.33 -0.69 20.45
C TYR A 579 8.26 -1.15 19.00
N ILE A 580 7.56 -2.26 18.75
CA ILE A 580 7.51 -2.92 17.43
C ILE A 580 6.21 -2.54 16.75
N TYR A 581 6.27 -2.19 15.46
CA TYR A 581 5.10 -1.80 14.69
C TYR A 581 4.20 -2.99 14.39
N HIS A 582 2.90 -2.75 14.44
CA HIS A 582 1.87 -3.65 13.96
C HIS A 582 1.81 -3.68 12.43
N GLY A 583 1.36 -4.78 11.82
CA GLY A 583 1.09 -4.80 10.38
C GLY A 583 0.00 -3.79 10.01
N ASN A 584 0.16 -3.12 8.86
CA ASN A 584 -0.76 -2.07 8.41
C ASN A 584 -0.68 -1.90 6.88
N ASP A 585 -1.80 -1.54 6.25
CA ASP A 585 -1.93 -1.29 4.81
C ASP A 585 -2.14 0.20 4.45
N GLY A 586 -2.19 1.07 5.46
CA GLY A 586 -2.36 2.53 5.33
C GLY A 586 -3.81 3.01 5.25
N THR A 587 -4.81 2.12 5.38
CA THR A 587 -6.23 2.46 5.17
C THR A 587 -7.11 2.41 6.43
N GLY A 588 -6.60 1.91 7.55
CA GLY A 588 -7.39 1.77 8.78
C GLY A 588 -6.56 1.67 10.06
N MET A 589 -7.20 1.19 11.13
CA MET A 589 -6.49 0.82 12.36
C MET A 589 -5.47 -0.29 12.06
N PRO A 590 -4.30 -0.27 12.70
CA PRO A 590 -3.30 -1.32 12.52
C PRO A 590 -3.86 -2.70 12.92
N TRP A 591 -3.32 -3.76 12.31
CA TRP A 591 -3.57 -5.15 12.73
C TRP A 591 -2.81 -5.42 14.02
N ASN A 592 -3.39 -4.99 15.13
CA ASN A 592 -2.79 -4.86 16.45
C ASN A 592 -2.35 -6.18 17.12
N ASP A 593 -2.73 -7.33 16.56
CA ASP A 593 -2.28 -8.65 17.01
C ASP A 593 -1.14 -9.21 16.13
N THR A 594 -0.53 -8.35 15.31
CA THR A 594 0.57 -8.70 14.40
C THR A 594 1.79 -7.81 14.62
N ALA A 595 2.95 -8.27 14.16
CA ALA A 595 4.24 -7.60 14.20
C ALA A 595 4.84 -7.51 12.78
N GLN A 596 5.12 -6.29 12.33
CA GLN A 596 5.56 -5.99 10.97
C GLN A 596 7.04 -6.34 10.75
N LEU A 597 7.31 -7.18 9.76
CA LEU A 597 8.67 -7.55 9.36
C LEU A 597 9.38 -6.42 8.63
N ASN A 598 10.69 -6.29 8.83
CA ASN A 598 11.53 -5.29 8.20
C ASN A 598 12.22 -5.83 6.94
N TYR A 599 11.60 -5.62 5.78
CA TYR A 599 12.12 -6.03 4.48
C TYR A 599 13.32 -5.23 3.99
N LEU A 600 13.80 -4.20 4.70
CA LEU A 600 15.11 -3.61 4.40
C LEU A 600 16.25 -4.55 4.83
N ASN A 601 16.02 -5.44 5.79
CA ASN A 601 17.00 -6.44 6.21
C ASN A 601 17.04 -7.61 5.20
N PRO A 602 18.19 -7.87 4.54
CA PRO A 602 18.33 -8.99 3.61
C PRO A 602 18.13 -10.37 4.26
N GLU A 603 18.49 -10.53 5.54
CA GLU A 603 18.29 -11.80 6.27
C GLU A 603 16.81 -12.10 6.46
N VAL A 604 15.99 -11.07 6.74
CA VAL A 604 14.54 -11.20 6.86
C VAL A 604 13.94 -11.63 5.52
N ARG A 605 14.35 -11.01 4.42
CA ARG A 605 13.87 -11.39 3.07
C ARG A 605 14.19 -12.85 2.77
N GLU A 606 15.41 -13.29 3.05
CA GLU A 606 15.80 -14.70 2.84
C GLU A 606 15.03 -15.66 3.75
N ALA A 607 14.86 -15.34 5.04
CA ALA A 607 14.11 -16.16 5.98
C ALA A 607 12.64 -16.34 5.55
N VAL A 608 12.01 -15.26 5.06
CA VAL A 608 10.65 -15.34 4.52
C VAL A 608 10.63 -16.16 3.23
N ILE A 609 11.56 -15.97 2.30
CA ILE A 609 11.65 -16.78 1.06
C ILE A 609 11.78 -18.27 1.39
N GLN A 610 12.64 -18.64 2.34
CA GLN A 610 12.80 -20.03 2.76
C GLN A 610 11.52 -20.60 3.39
N THR A 611 10.78 -19.77 4.13
CA THR A 611 9.48 -20.15 4.68
C THR A 611 8.45 -20.37 3.56
N ILE A 612 8.41 -19.49 2.56
CA ILE A 612 7.56 -19.66 1.37
C ILE A 612 7.91 -20.95 0.62
N LEU A 613 9.20 -21.25 0.45
CA LEU A 613 9.65 -22.48 -0.20
C LEU A 613 9.30 -23.74 0.60
N HIS A 614 9.36 -23.67 1.93
CA HIS A 614 8.87 -24.74 2.79
C HIS A 614 7.38 -25.00 2.58
N VAL A 615 6.56 -23.93 2.51
CA VAL A 615 5.13 -24.02 2.21
C VAL A 615 4.90 -24.57 0.79
N ALA A 616 5.64 -24.09 -0.21
CA ALA A 616 5.54 -24.53 -1.62
C ALA A 616 5.84 -26.01 -1.81
N ARG A 617 6.80 -26.56 -1.06
CA ARG A 617 7.09 -28.01 -1.08
C ARG A 617 5.95 -28.85 -0.49
N SER A 618 5.09 -28.25 0.32
CA SER A 618 3.98 -28.94 0.98
C SER A 618 2.67 -28.74 0.21
N PHE A 619 2.38 -27.51 -0.22
CA PHE A 619 1.15 -27.08 -0.85
C PHE A 619 1.38 -26.65 -2.31
N PRO A 620 0.77 -27.35 -3.28
CA PRO A 620 0.85 -26.98 -4.70
C PRO A 620 0.17 -25.65 -5.03
N ILE A 621 -0.62 -25.07 -4.13
CA ILE A 621 -1.31 -23.80 -4.31
C ILE A 621 -1.08 -22.96 -3.07
N ILE A 622 -0.55 -21.75 -3.25
CA ILE A 622 -0.34 -20.78 -2.17
C ILE A 622 -1.13 -19.52 -2.48
N ARG A 623 -1.96 -19.08 -1.54
CA ARG A 623 -2.58 -17.75 -1.57
C ARG A 623 -1.80 -16.84 -0.62
N PHE A 624 -1.20 -15.79 -1.16
CA PHE A 624 -0.50 -14.77 -0.38
C PHE A 624 -1.48 -13.69 0.08
N ASP A 625 -1.57 -13.53 1.39
CA ASP A 625 -2.33 -12.47 2.05
C ASP A 625 -1.65 -11.11 1.88
N ALA A 626 -2.44 -10.06 1.65
CA ALA A 626 -2.02 -8.68 1.54
C ALA A 626 -0.77 -8.46 0.67
N ALA A 627 -0.66 -9.20 -0.44
CA ALA A 627 0.58 -9.26 -1.22
C ALA A 627 1.02 -7.88 -1.77
N MET A 628 0.05 -6.98 -1.99
CA MET A 628 0.30 -5.61 -2.43
C MET A 628 1.22 -4.81 -1.49
N THR A 629 1.17 -5.05 -0.17
CA THR A 629 1.94 -4.29 0.82
C THR A 629 3.44 -4.55 0.72
N LEU A 630 3.84 -5.68 0.13
CA LEU A 630 5.25 -6.08 -0.02
C LEU A 630 5.85 -5.76 -1.38
N THR A 631 5.08 -5.19 -2.31
CA THR A 631 5.69 -4.65 -3.53
C THR A 631 6.64 -3.53 -3.15
N LYS A 632 7.82 -3.47 -3.78
CA LYS A 632 8.89 -2.53 -3.44
C LYS A 632 8.39 -1.09 -3.32
N LYS A 633 7.54 -0.66 -4.27
CA LYS A 633 6.90 0.67 -4.28
C LYS A 633 5.99 0.92 -3.08
N HIS A 634 5.11 -0.03 -2.75
CA HIS A 634 4.16 0.15 -1.65
C HIS A 634 4.82 0.00 -0.29
N TYR A 635 5.76 -0.93 -0.16
CA TYR A 635 6.53 -1.09 1.06
C TYR A 635 7.30 0.19 1.40
N GLN A 636 7.92 0.84 0.40
CA GLN A 636 8.51 2.17 0.58
C GLN A 636 7.46 3.20 1.00
N ARG A 637 6.36 3.36 0.24
CA ARG A 637 5.31 4.35 0.54
C ARG A 637 4.78 4.23 1.98
N LEU A 638 4.55 3.00 2.45
CA LEU A 638 3.97 2.73 3.75
C LEU A 638 4.97 2.93 4.90
N TRP A 639 6.14 2.31 4.81
CA TRP A 639 7.05 2.18 5.95
C TRP A 639 8.23 3.16 5.93
N PHE A 640 8.61 3.64 4.75
CA PHE A 640 9.77 4.49 4.51
C PHE A 640 9.47 5.55 3.41
N PRO A 641 8.40 6.36 3.57
CA PRO A 641 7.90 7.24 2.52
C PRO A 641 8.95 8.26 2.06
N GLU A 642 8.88 8.69 0.80
CA GLU A 642 9.71 9.79 0.35
C GLU A 642 9.26 11.10 1.02
N PRO A 643 10.18 12.00 1.40
CA PRO A 643 9.80 13.30 1.97
C PRO A 643 8.80 14.04 1.08
N GLY A 644 7.64 14.41 1.65
CA GLY A 644 6.54 15.09 0.97
C GLY A 644 5.41 14.17 0.50
N SER A 645 5.59 12.85 0.65
CA SER A 645 4.62 11.81 0.28
C SER A 645 4.14 10.97 1.48
N GLY A 646 4.59 11.31 2.69
CA GLY A 646 4.26 10.58 3.92
C GLY A 646 2.81 10.75 4.40
N GLY A 647 2.50 10.09 5.52
CA GLY A 647 1.19 10.19 6.19
C GLY A 647 0.26 8.99 6.02
N ASP A 648 0.75 7.86 5.50
CA ASP A 648 -0.03 6.60 5.45
C ASP A 648 0.00 5.84 6.77
N ILE A 649 1.18 5.65 7.36
CA ILE A 649 1.34 5.02 8.67
C ILE A 649 1.86 6.07 9.66
N PRO A 650 1.15 6.31 10.78
CA PRO A 650 1.58 7.25 11.79
C PRO A 650 3.02 7.00 12.29
N SER A 651 3.75 8.07 12.56
CA SER A 651 5.18 8.15 12.93
C SER A 651 6.18 7.67 11.87
N ARG A 652 5.76 7.18 10.70
CA ARG A 652 6.71 6.70 9.67
C ARG A 652 7.32 7.80 8.81
N ALA A 653 6.68 8.97 8.72
CA ALA A 653 7.21 10.10 7.95
C ALA A 653 8.61 10.56 8.41
N GLU A 654 8.90 10.45 9.71
CA GLU A 654 10.22 10.82 10.28
C GLU A 654 11.35 9.89 9.89
N HIS A 655 11.00 8.65 9.50
CA HIS A 655 11.91 7.63 9.01
C HIS A 655 11.87 7.49 7.48
N GLY A 656 11.30 8.48 6.80
CA GLY A 656 11.21 8.53 5.34
C GLY A 656 12.58 8.67 4.68
N MET A 657 12.78 7.98 3.56
CA MET A 657 14.03 7.96 2.80
C MET A 657 13.78 8.25 1.32
N THR A 658 14.80 8.77 0.64
CA THR A 658 14.75 9.00 -0.81
C THR A 658 14.65 7.69 -1.57
N LYS A 659 14.15 7.75 -2.80
CA LYS A 659 14.10 6.58 -3.68
C LYS A 659 15.45 5.86 -3.83
N ALA A 660 16.54 6.62 -3.99
CA ALA A 660 17.88 6.06 -4.17
C ALA A 660 18.39 5.32 -2.91
N GLU A 661 18.12 5.85 -1.72
CA GLU A 661 18.49 5.20 -0.45
C GLU A 661 17.69 3.90 -0.24
N PHE A 662 16.39 3.95 -0.50
CA PHE A 662 15.53 2.78 -0.40
C PHE A 662 15.96 1.70 -1.39
N ASP A 663 16.21 2.08 -2.65
CA ASP A 663 16.64 1.17 -3.70
C ASP A 663 18.04 0.59 -3.41
N ALA A 664 18.90 1.27 -2.66
CA ALA A 664 20.19 0.70 -2.22
C ALA A 664 20.01 -0.42 -1.17
N LEU A 665 19.02 -0.30 -0.28
CA LEU A 665 18.73 -1.28 0.79
C LEU A 665 17.86 -2.45 0.30
N MET A 666 16.96 -2.18 -0.64
CA MET A 666 16.08 -3.15 -1.28
C MET A 666 16.26 -3.08 -2.81
N PRO A 667 17.37 -3.56 -3.36
CA PRO A 667 17.69 -3.41 -4.80
C PRO A 667 16.69 -4.14 -5.69
N ASN A 668 16.30 -5.34 -5.30
CA ASN A 668 15.42 -6.22 -6.05
C ASN A 668 13.98 -6.11 -5.56
N GLU A 669 13.05 -6.46 -6.44
CA GLU A 669 11.64 -6.63 -6.08
C GLU A 669 11.44 -8.00 -5.41
N PHE A 670 10.95 -7.99 -4.18
CA PHE A 670 10.85 -9.20 -3.34
C PHE A 670 10.02 -10.28 -4.02
N TRP A 671 8.87 -9.91 -4.59
CA TRP A 671 8.00 -10.88 -5.25
C TRP A 671 8.63 -11.49 -6.49
N ARG A 672 9.47 -10.73 -7.22
CA ARG A 672 10.19 -11.26 -8.37
C ARG A 672 11.16 -12.35 -7.93
N GLU A 673 11.91 -12.12 -6.85
CA GLU A 673 12.82 -13.10 -6.26
C GLU A 673 12.06 -14.35 -5.78
N VAL A 674 10.92 -14.18 -5.11
CA VAL A 674 10.06 -15.30 -4.67
C VAL A 674 9.62 -16.15 -5.86
N VAL A 675 9.10 -15.53 -6.92
CA VAL A 675 8.59 -16.26 -8.09
C VAL A 675 9.73 -17.00 -8.79
N ASP A 676 10.89 -16.38 -8.96
CA ASP A 676 12.06 -17.02 -9.61
C ASP A 676 12.58 -18.21 -8.79
N ARG A 677 12.68 -18.06 -7.47
CA ARG A 677 13.08 -19.13 -6.54
C ARG A 677 12.08 -20.28 -6.54
N VAL A 678 10.79 -20.00 -6.46
CA VAL A 678 9.73 -21.02 -6.51
C VAL A 678 9.75 -21.74 -7.85
N ALA A 679 9.91 -21.03 -8.97
CA ALA A 679 10.00 -21.66 -10.28
C ALA A 679 11.21 -22.61 -10.40
N ALA A 680 12.33 -22.28 -9.74
CA ALA A 680 13.53 -23.12 -9.73
C ALA A 680 13.43 -24.32 -8.78
N GLU A 681 12.86 -24.14 -7.59
CA GLU A 681 12.93 -25.14 -6.50
C GLU A 681 11.63 -25.91 -6.25
N ALA A 682 10.48 -25.30 -6.56
CA ALA A 682 9.16 -25.89 -6.40
C ALA A 682 8.26 -25.60 -7.63
N PRO A 683 8.68 -26.02 -8.85
CA PRO A 683 8.08 -25.63 -10.13
C PRO A 683 6.61 -26.04 -10.34
N ASP A 684 6.06 -26.90 -9.48
CA ASP A 684 4.67 -27.35 -9.53
C ASP A 684 3.76 -26.57 -8.55
N THR A 685 4.18 -25.37 -8.16
CA THR A 685 3.45 -24.50 -7.22
C THR A 685 2.77 -23.35 -7.95
N LEU A 686 1.45 -23.25 -7.80
CA LEU A 686 0.66 -22.09 -8.22
C LEU A 686 0.72 -21.01 -7.14
N LEU A 687 1.13 -19.81 -7.56
CA LEU A 687 1.22 -18.63 -6.70
C LEU A 687 0.08 -17.68 -7.00
N LEU A 688 -0.77 -17.46 -6.00
CA LEU A 688 -1.92 -16.58 -6.06
C LEU A 688 -1.66 -15.37 -5.16
N ALA A 689 -1.78 -14.16 -5.71
CA ALA A 689 -1.63 -12.92 -4.96
C ALA A 689 -3.00 -12.29 -4.65
N GLU A 690 -3.24 -11.97 -3.39
CA GLU A 690 -4.21 -10.94 -3.03
C GLU A 690 -3.59 -9.57 -3.27
N ALA A 691 -3.95 -8.95 -4.40
CA ALA A 691 -3.54 -7.60 -4.73
C ALA A 691 -4.75 -6.80 -5.20
N PHE A 692 -4.82 -5.54 -4.77
CA PHE A 692 -5.81 -4.56 -5.21
C PHE A 692 -5.09 -3.33 -5.77
N TRP A 693 -5.86 -2.29 -6.14
CA TRP A 693 -5.34 -0.96 -6.53
C TRP A 693 -4.78 -0.85 -7.95
N LEU A 694 -5.39 -1.55 -8.93
CA LEU A 694 -5.01 -1.48 -10.35
C LEU A 694 -3.61 -2.07 -10.63
N MET A 695 -3.12 -2.95 -9.75
CA MET A 695 -1.81 -3.60 -9.84
C MET A 695 -1.88 -5.03 -10.39
N GLU A 696 -3.07 -5.52 -10.74
CA GLU A 696 -3.29 -6.90 -11.13
C GLU A 696 -2.41 -7.26 -12.33
N GLY A 697 -2.38 -6.40 -13.35
CA GLY A 697 -1.49 -6.51 -14.49
C GLY A 697 -0.01 -6.54 -14.07
N TYR A 698 0.43 -5.66 -13.17
CA TYR A 698 1.80 -5.62 -12.67
C TYR A 698 2.20 -6.92 -11.95
N PHE A 699 1.33 -7.47 -11.10
CA PHE A 699 1.57 -8.72 -10.38
C PHE A 699 1.74 -9.93 -11.31
N VAL A 700 0.90 -10.05 -12.33
CA VAL A 700 0.96 -11.22 -13.21
C VAL A 700 1.95 -11.06 -14.36
N ARG A 701 2.04 -9.86 -14.95
CA ARG A 701 2.87 -9.57 -16.12
C ARG A 701 4.31 -9.27 -15.74
N THR A 702 4.55 -8.44 -14.73
CA THR A 702 5.90 -7.98 -14.36
C THR A 702 6.49 -8.85 -13.24
N LEU A 703 5.73 -9.07 -12.16
CA LEU A 703 6.21 -9.87 -11.02
C LEU A 703 6.13 -11.38 -11.25
N GLY A 704 5.33 -11.81 -12.23
CA GLY A 704 5.22 -13.22 -12.62
C GLY A 704 4.34 -14.07 -11.70
N MET A 705 3.46 -13.49 -10.91
CA MET A 705 2.47 -14.29 -10.18
C MET A 705 1.59 -15.09 -11.14
N HIS A 706 1.21 -16.31 -10.74
CA HIS A 706 0.38 -17.15 -11.59
C HIS A 706 -1.04 -16.59 -11.65
N ARG A 707 -1.59 -16.20 -10.50
CA ARG A 707 -2.95 -15.71 -10.36
C ARG A 707 -3.02 -14.46 -9.46
N VAL A 708 -4.00 -13.59 -9.70
CA VAL A 708 -4.25 -12.38 -8.89
C VAL A 708 -5.73 -12.13 -8.70
N TYR A 709 -6.14 -11.65 -7.54
CA TYR A 709 -7.56 -11.34 -7.26
C TYR A 709 -8.16 -10.33 -8.23
N ASN A 710 -9.43 -10.55 -8.58
CA ASN A 710 -10.24 -9.65 -9.40
C ASN A 710 -11.51 -9.25 -8.65
N SER A 711 -11.39 -8.31 -7.71
CA SER A 711 -12.55 -7.79 -6.96
C SER A 711 -13.54 -7.04 -7.85
N ALA A 712 -13.11 -6.57 -9.04
CA ALA A 712 -13.99 -5.90 -9.99
C ALA A 712 -15.07 -6.86 -10.50
N PHE A 713 -14.78 -8.16 -10.65
CA PHE A 713 -15.78 -9.18 -11.00
C PHE A 713 -16.94 -9.16 -10.00
N MET A 714 -16.63 -9.27 -8.70
CA MET A 714 -17.64 -9.32 -7.65
C MET A 714 -18.40 -7.99 -7.53
N ASN A 715 -17.68 -6.89 -7.30
CA ASN A 715 -18.29 -5.60 -6.98
C ASN A 715 -19.13 -5.06 -8.14
N MET A 716 -18.60 -5.07 -9.37
CA MET A 716 -19.29 -4.47 -10.51
C MET A 716 -20.48 -5.31 -10.97
N LEU A 717 -20.39 -6.65 -10.93
CA LEU A 717 -21.54 -7.50 -11.30
C LEU A 717 -22.64 -7.46 -10.23
N ARG A 718 -22.28 -7.35 -8.94
CA ARG A 718 -23.24 -7.15 -7.83
C ARG A 718 -24.03 -5.87 -8.05
N ASP A 719 -23.31 -4.77 -8.26
CA ASP A 719 -23.87 -3.42 -8.35
C ASP A 719 -24.46 -3.09 -9.74
N GLU A 720 -24.45 -4.06 -10.68
CA GLU A 720 -24.90 -3.89 -12.07
C GLU A 720 -24.16 -2.79 -12.83
N ASP A 721 -22.91 -2.53 -12.43
CA ASP A 721 -21.96 -1.66 -13.10
C ASP A 721 -21.37 -2.34 -14.37
N ASN A 722 -22.24 -2.98 -15.17
CA ASN A 722 -21.86 -3.89 -16.26
C ASN A 722 -20.96 -3.23 -17.30
N ALA A 723 -21.25 -1.97 -17.67
CA ALA A 723 -20.43 -1.20 -18.59
C ALA A 723 -18.99 -0.99 -18.09
N LYS A 724 -18.81 -0.81 -16.76
CA LYS A 724 -17.46 -0.69 -16.18
C LYS A 724 -16.72 -2.02 -16.25
N TYR A 725 -17.39 -3.13 -15.96
CA TYR A 725 -16.76 -4.45 -16.00
C TYR A 725 -16.47 -4.94 -17.42
N ARG A 726 -17.37 -4.69 -18.39
CA ARG A 726 -17.08 -4.92 -19.81
C ARG A 726 -15.88 -4.11 -20.28
N ARG A 727 -15.77 -2.84 -19.85
CA ARG A 727 -14.59 -2.02 -20.14
C ARG A 727 -13.31 -2.59 -19.54
N VAL A 728 -13.36 -3.14 -18.33
CA VAL A 728 -12.22 -3.88 -17.72
C VAL A 728 -11.76 -5.02 -18.62
N ILE A 729 -12.69 -5.84 -19.14
CA ILE A 729 -12.35 -6.97 -20.02
C ILE A 729 -11.82 -6.47 -21.36
N LYS A 730 -12.50 -5.50 -22.00
CA LYS A 730 -12.08 -4.88 -23.28
C LYS A 730 -10.66 -4.32 -23.18
N ASN A 731 -10.38 -3.53 -22.15
CA ASN A 731 -9.05 -2.96 -21.89
C ASN A 731 -7.99 -4.06 -21.66
N THR A 732 -8.35 -5.15 -20.97
CA THR A 732 -7.44 -6.28 -20.75
C THR A 732 -7.11 -6.99 -22.08
N LEU A 733 -8.11 -7.24 -22.93
CA LEU A 733 -7.93 -7.90 -24.24
C LEU A 733 -7.14 -7.05 -25.24
N GLU A 734 -7.33 -5.73 -25.22
CA GLU A 734 -6.57 -4.79 -26.05
C GLU A 734 -5.13 -4.63 -25.55
N PHE A 735 -4.89 -4.72 -24.24
CA PHE A 735 -3.54 -4.61 -23.68
C PHE A 735 -2.75 -5.92 -23.78
N ASP A 736 -3.23 -6.98 -23.12
CA ASP A 736 -2.66 -8.34 -23.19
C ASP A 736 -3.70 -9.39 -22.74
N PRO A 737 -4.28 -10.17 -23.68
CA PRO A 737 -5.28 -11.19 -23.36
C PRO A 737 -4.82 -12.22 -22.31
N ARG A 738 -3.52 -12.48 -22.17
CA ARG A 738 -2.99 -13.46 -21.21
C ARG A 738 -3.18 -13.05 -19.76
N ILE A 739 -3.45 -11.78 -19.48
CA ILE A 739 -3.82 -11.31 -18.14
C ILE A 739 -5.19 -11.86 -17.74
N LEU A 740 -6.14 -11.98 -18.68
CA LEU A 740 -7.51 -12.41 -18.40
C LEU A 740 -7.56 -13.82 -17.77
N LYS A 741 -6.77 -14.78 -18.28
CA LYS A 741 -6.68 -16.14 -17.70
C LYS A 741 -6.02 -16.19 -16.32
N ARG A 742 -5.45 -15.09 -15.85
CA ARG A 742 -4.75 -15.01 -14.56
C ARG A 742 -5.56 -14.36 -13.45
N TYR A 743 -6.72 -13.79 -13.76
CA TYR A 743 -7.62 -13.29 -12.74
C TYR A 743 -8.22 -14.44 -11.92
N VAL A 744 -8.33 -14.23 -10.62
CA VAL A 744 -9.14 -15.04 -9.71
C VAL A 744 -10.50 -14.35 -9.60
N ASN A 745 -11.50 -14.93 -10.23
CA ASN A 745 -12.86 -14.45 -10.17
C ASN A 745 -13.57 -15.14 -8.98
N PHE A 746 -14.38 -14.39 -8.25
CA PHE A 746 -15.15 -14.91 -7.11
C PHE A 746 -16.42 -14.10 -6.89
N MET A 747 -17.44 -14.72 -6.30
CA MET A 747 -18.66 -14.04 -5.85
C MET A 747 -18.58 -13.63 -4.38
N ASN A 748 -17.77 -14.33 -3.59
CA ASN A 748 -17.38 -13.94 -2.26
C ASN A 748 -16.03 -14.56 -1.90
N ASN A 749 -15.38 -13.98 -0.91
CA ASN A 749 -14.19 -14.52 -0.27
C ASN A 749 -14.40 -14.47 1.27
N PRO A 750 -13.42 -14.86 2.09
CA PRO A 750 -13.55 -14.83 3.55
C PRO A 750 -13.80 -13.43 4.15
N ASP A 751 -13.30 -12.39 3.50
CA ASP A 751 -13.35 -11.00 3.98
C ASP A 751 -14.57 -10.23 3.48
N GLU A 752 -15.31 -10.78 2.51
CA GLU A 752 -16.49 -10.18 1.90
C GLU A 752 -17.79 -10.80 2.41
N ARG A 753 -18.92 -10.15 2.12
CA ARG A 753 -20.26 -10.69 2.42
C ARG A 753 -20.51 -11.98 1.65
N THR A 754 -21.39 -12.86 2.16
CA THR A 754 -21.67 -14.14 1.50
C THR A 754 -22.30 -13.94 0.11
N ALA A 755 -22.10 -14.90 -0.80
CA ALA A 755 -22.61 -14.78 -2.16
C ALA A 755 -24.15 -14.66 -2.20
N VAL A 756 -24.85 -15.35 -1.28
CA VAL A 756 -26.32 -15.26 -1.18
C VAL A 756 -26.79 -13.91 -0.66
N GLU A 757 -26.06 -13.26 0.24
CA GLU A 757 -26.38 -11.90 0.71
C GLU A 757 -26.15 -10.87 -0.41
N GLN A 758 -25.10 -11.06 -1.22
CA GLN A 758 -24.73 -10.13 -2.28
C GLN A 758 -25.57 -10.26 -3.55
N PHE A 759 -25.88 -11.49 -3.99
CA PHE A 759 -26.50 -11.77 -5.28
C PHE A 759 -27.89 -12.42 -5.17
N GLY A 760 -28.35 -12.74 -3.96
CA GLY A 760 -29.56 -13.51 -3.73
C GLY A 760 -29.38 -14.99 -4.08
N LYS A 761 -30.50 -15.69 -4.31
CA LYS A 761 -30.55 -17.12 -4.64
C LYS A 761 -31.21 -17.42 -6.01
N GLY A 762 -31.58 -16.37 -6.74
CA GLY A 762 -32.33 -16.45 -8.00
C GLY A 762 -31.44 -16.40 -9.23
N ASP A 763 -32.01 -15.96 -10.35
CA ASP A 763 -31.34 -15.99 -11.66
C ASP A 763 -30.09 -15.12 -11.74
N LYS A 764 -30.05 -13.99 -11.02
CA LYS A 764 -28.85 -13.15 -10.93
C LYS A 764 -27.66 -13.92 -10.34
N TYR A 765 -27.89 -14.70 -9.27
CA TYR A 765 -26.85 -15.53 -8.66
C TYR A 765 -26.31 -16.55 -9.66
N PHE A 766 -27.19 -17.31 -10.32
CA PHE A 766 -26.77 -18.35 -11.26
C PHE A 766 -26.19 -17.81 -12.56
N GLY A 767 -26.65 -16.66 -13.03
CA GLY A 767 -26.06 -15.96 -14.16
C GLY A 767 -24.63 -15.51 -13.89
N VAL A 768 -24.37 -14.88 -12.73
CA VAL A 768 -23.02 -14.50 -12.32
C VAL A 768 -22.16 -15.74 -12.02
N CYS A 769 -22.72 -16.78 -11.41
CA CYS A 769 -22.01 -18.05 -11.17
C CYS A 769 -21.68 -18.78 -12.48
N THR A 770 -22.50 -18.61 -13.53
CA THR A 770 -22.19 -19.12 -14.87
C THR A 770 -21.00 -18.35 -15.44
N LEU A 771 -20.99 -17.01 -15.37
CA LEU A 771 -19.81 -16.22 -15.76
C LEU A 771 -18.55 -16.65 -15.00
N LEU A 772 -18.67 -16.91 -13.70
CA LEU A 772 -17.58 -17.41 -12.86
C LEU A 772 -17.01 -18.72 -13.43
N ALA A 773 -17.87 -19.67 -13.80
CA ALA A 773 -17.48 -20.98 -14.32
C ALA A 773 -16.91 -20.93 -15.76
N THR A 774 -17.39 -20.02 -16.61
CA THR A 774 -17.13 -20.06 -18.06
C THR A 774 -16.22 -18.95 -18.60
N MET A 775 -15.85 -17.96 -17.78
CA MET A 775 -14.82 -16.98 -18.16
C MET A 775 -13.40 -17.56 -18.00
N PRO A 776 -12.42 -17.13 -18.82
CA PRO A 776 -11.01 -17.38 -18.53
C PRO A 776 -10.63 -16.78 -17.17
N GLY A 777 -9.77 -17.48 -16.43
CA GLY A 777 -9.40 -17.13 -15.05
C GLY A 777 -9.52 -18.31 -14.09
N LEU A 778 -9.21 -18.11 -12.82
CA LEU A 778 -9.42 -19.10 -11.78
C LEU A 778 -10.80 -18.84 -11.12
N PRO A 779 -11.80 -19.73 -11.28
CA PRO A 779 -13.02 -19.65 -10.49
C PRO A 779 -12.78 -20.06 -9.05
N MET A 780 -13.08 -19.17 -8.11
CA MET A 780 -13.04 -19.43 -6.68
C MET A 780 -14.43 -19.35 -6.06
N PHE A 781 -14.82 -20.42 -5.36
CA PHE A 781 -16.05 -20.51 -4.58
C PHE A 781 -15.76 -20.28 -3.10
N GLY A 782 -16.57 -19.43 -2.47
CA GLY A 782 -16.45 -19.16 -1.05
C GLY A 782 -17.06 -20.25 -0.16
N HIS A 783 -16.70 -20.25 1.13
CA HIS A 783 -17.30 -21.15 2.10
C HIS A 783 -18.81 -20.92 2.15
N GLY A 784 -19.60 -21.99 2.04
CA GLY A 784 -21.06 -21.94 2.17
C GLY A 784 -21.80 -21.45 0.92
N GLN A 785 -21.09 -21.10 -0.16
CA GLN A 785 -21.69 -20.57 -1.38
C GLN A 785 -22.64 -21.59 -2.04
N VAL A 786 -22.23 -22.87 -2.11
CA VAL A 786 -23.04 -23.95 -2.71
C VAL A 786 -24.23 -24.30 -1.82
N GLU A 787 -23.99 -24.34 -0.52
CA GLU A 787 -24.98 -24.70 0.50
C GLU A 787 -25.98 -23.56 0.79
N GLY A 788 -25.63 -22.33 0.42
CA GLY A 788 -26.45 -21.14 0.57
C GLY A 788 -26.45 -20.52 1.96
N PHE A 789 -25.35 -20.68 2.71
CA PHE A 789 -25.17 -20.12 4.05
C PHE A 789 -25.04 -18.59 4.01
N ALA A 790 -25.76 -17.92 4.90
CA ALA A 790 -25.76 -16.48 5.04
C ALA A 790 -24.75 -15.98 6.08
N GLU A 791 -24.36 -16.82 7.06
CA GLU A 791 -23.37 -16.46 8.08
C GLU A 791 -21.99 -16.26 7.44
N LYS A 792 -21.42 -15.07 7.66
CA LYS A 792 -20.04 -14.77 7.26
C LYS A 792 -19.08 -15.24 8.35
N TYR A 793 -18.18 -16.16 7.99
CA TYR A 793 -17.16 -16.66 8.90
C TYR A 793 -15.89 -15.82 8.83
N GLY A 794 -15.72 -14.93 9.82
CA GLY A 794 -14.45 -14.25 10.06
C GLY A 794 -13.33 -15.22 10.47
N MET A 795 -12.11 -14.70 10.60
CA MET A 795 -10.90 -15.50 10.86
C MET A 795 -10.85 -16.11 12.27
N GLU A 796 -11.69 -15.64 13.19
CA GLU A 796 -11.80 -16.05 14.60
C GLU A 796 -12.78 -17.20 14.88
N TYR A 797 -13.56 -17.62 13.90
CA TYR A 797 -14.64 -18.59 14.11
C TYR A 797 -14.09 -20.02 14.27
N ARG A 798 -14.52 -20.72 15.32
CA ARG A 798 -14.23 -22.15 15.53
C ARG A 798 -15.34 -23.08 15.05
N ARG A 799 -16.57 -22.56 14.97
CA ARG A 799 -17.79 -23.28 14.58
C ARG A 799 -18.78 -22.28 14.01
N ALA A 800 -19.79 -22.77 13.31
CA ALA A 800 -20.93 -21.94 12.93
C ALA A 800 -21.76 -21.58 14.17
N TYR A 801 -22.11 -20.30 14.35
CA TYR A 801 -23.02 -19.89 15.41
C TYR A 801 -24.46 -20.01 14.98
N TRP A 802 -24.73 -19.86 13.68
CA TRP A 802 -26.04 -20.07 13.12
C TRP A 802 -26.19 -21.56 12.76
N ASP A 803 -27.33 -22.14 13.14
CA ASP A 803 -27.69 -23.50 12.74
C ASP A 803 -28.42 -23.45 11.39
N GLU A 804 -27.67 -23.05 10.35
CA GLU A 804 -28.19 -22.96 9.00
C GLU A 804 -28.31 -24.35 8.37
N GLN A 805 -29.47 -24.63 7.78
CA GLN A 805 -29.66 -25.84 6.99
C GLN A 805 -29.30 -25.55 5.53
N PRO A 806 -28.54 -26.44 4.85
CA PRO A 806 -28.24 -26.28 3.43
C PRO A 806 -29.51 -26.16 2.60
N ASP A 807 -29.52 -25.24 1.64
CA ASP A 807 -30.67 -24.98 0.76
C ASP A 807 -30.73 -26.04 -0.36
N PRO A 808 -31.70 -26.99 -0.32
CA PRO A 808 -31.71 -28.10 -1.27
C PRO A 808 -31.95 -27.64 -2.71
N TYR A 809 -32.76 -26.60 -2.90
CA TYR A 809 -33.06 -26.05 -4.23
C TYR A 809 -31.84 -25.37 -4.83
N LEU A 810 -31.11 -24.61 -4.01
CA LEU A 810 -29.86 -23.99 -4.46
C LEU A 810 -28.82 -25.05 -4.85
N ILE A 811 -28.65 -26.10 -4.05
CA ILE A 811 -27.73 -27.20 -4.35
C ILE A 811 -28.16 -27.93 -5.64
N GLU A 812 -29.43 -28.31 -5.77
CA GLU A 812 -29.95 -28.99 -6.97
C GLU A 812 -29.70 -28.17 -8.24
N ARG A 813 -29.90 -26.85 -8.16
CA ARG A 813 -29.66 -25.96 -9.30
C ARG A 813 -28.17 -25.84 -9.64
N HIS A 814 -27.25 -25.86 -8.66
CA HIS A 814 -25.81 -25.97 -8.95
C HIS A 814 -25.46 -27.30 -9.64
N GLU A 815 -26.02 -28.42 -9.17
CA GLU A 815 -25.81 -29.75 -9.76
C GLU A 815 -26.28 -29.80 -11.22
N ARG A 816 -27.40 -29.13 -11.54
CA ARG A 816 -27.93 -29.05 -12.91
C ARG A 816 -27.17 -28.07 -13.79
N GLU A 817 -26.92 -26.85 -13.31
CA GLU A 817 -26.52 -25.72 -14.16
C GLU A 817 -25.01 -25.46 -14.13
N ILE A 818 -24.35 -25.58 -12.97
CA ILE A 818 -22.99 -25.07 -12.75
C ILE A 818 -21.93 -26.19 -12.77
N PHE A 819 -22.12 -27.27 -12.01
CA PHE A 819 -21.10 -28.32 -11.89
C PHE A 819 -20.74 -29.01 -13.22
N PRO A 820 -21.68 -29.23 -14.18
CA PRO A 820 -21.30 -29.72 -15.49
C PRO A 820 -20.35 -28.77 -16.25
N LEU A 821 -20.47 -27.46 -16.04
CA LEU A 821 -19.57 -26.46 -16.63
C LEU A 821 -18.19 -26.49 -15.95
N LEU A 822 -18.14 -26.67 -14.63
CA LEU A 822 -16.87 -26.85 -13.90
C LEU A 822 -16.13 -28.12 -14.36
N CYS A 823 -16.84 -29.22 -14.59
CA CYS A 823 -16.25 -30.44 -15.13
C CYS A 823 -15.72 -30.27 -16.57
N ARG A 824 -16.22 -29.27 -17.32
CA ARG A 824 -15.72 -28.88 -18.64
C ARG A 824 -14.81 -27.64 -18.60
N ARG A 825 -14.15 -27.38 -17.46
CA ARG A 825 -13.29 -26.19 -17.25
C ARG A 825 -12.30 -25.96 -18.39
N TYR A 826 -11.74 -27.03 -18.99
CA TYR A 826 -10.79 -26.99 -20.10
C TYR A 826 -11.29 -26.24 -21.34
N LEU A 827 -12.61 -26.21 -21.56
CA LEU A 827 -13.23 -25.51 -22.69
C LEU A 827 -13.18 -23.98 -22.51
N PHE A 828 -13.07 -23.52 -21.28
CA PHE A 828 -13.24 -22.11 -20.90
C PHE A 828 -11.96 -21.48 -20.33
N ALA A 829 -10.91 -22.26 -20.06
CA ALA A 829 -9.78 -21.84 -19.22
C ALA A 829 -8.83 -20.88 -19.92
N GLU A 830 -8.67 -21.12 -21.22
CA GLU A 830 -7.65 -20.52 -22.05
C GLU A 830 -8.18 -19.31 -22.82
N VAL A 831 -7.27 -18.43 -23.25
CA VAL A 831 -7.61 -17.14 -23.89
C VAL A 831 -7.33 -17.11 -25.39
N GLU A 832 -6.64 -18.11 -25.92
CA GLU A 832 -6.18 -18.21 -27.30
C GLU A 832 -7.34 -18.15 -28.29
N ASN A 833 -8.48 -18.75 -27.93
CA ASN A 833 -9.71 -18.75 -28.71
C ASN A 833 -10.85 -17.95 -28.06
N PHE A 834 -10.57 -17.24 -26.97
CA PHE A 834 -11.58 -16.45 -26.28
C PHE A 834 -11.91 -15.19 -27.07
N LEU A 835 -13.19 -15.00 -27.37
CA LEU A 835 -13.68 -13.80 -28.07
C LEU A 835 -14.88 -13.24 -27.34
N LEU A 836 -14.76 -12.00 -26.87
CA LEU A 836 -15.88 -11.22 -26.36
C LEU A 836 -16.59 -10.51 -27.52
N TYR A 837 -17.91 -10.46 -27.50
CA TYR A 837 -18.73 -9.81 -28.52
C TYR A 837 -19.59 -8.69 -27.90
N ASP A 838 -19.96 -7.73 -28.74
CA ASP A 838 -20.98 -6.73 -28.43
C ASP A 838 -22.36 -7.26 -28.87
N LEU A 839 -23.39 -7.05 -28.04
CA LEU A 839 -24.78 -7.21 -28.45
C LEU A 839 -25.24 -5.89 -29.07
N VAL A 840 -25.43 -5.88 -30.38
CA VAL A 840 -25.91 -4.69 -31.11
C VAL A 840 -27.43 -4.73 -31.17
N MET A 841 -28.07 -3.75 -30.55
CA MET A 841 -29.52 -3.61 -30.54
C MET A 841 -30.03 -3.07 -31.90
N PRO A 842 -31.32 -3.25 -32.26
CA PRO A 842 -31.87 -2.86 -33.57
C PRO A 842 -31.62 -1.39 -34.01
N GLU A 843 -31.42 -0.50 -33.06
CA GLU A 843 -31.12 0.92 -33.18
C GLU A 843 -29.63 1.22 -33.42
N GLY A 844 -28.77 0.20 -33.41
CA GLY A 844 -27.34 0.29 -33.68
C GLY A 844 -26.45 0.60 -32.47
N THR A 845 -27.01 0.67 -31.26
CA THR A 845 -26.23 0.86 -30.02
C THR A 845 -25.84 -0.49 -29.40
N VAL A 846 -24.73 -0.49 -28.65
CA VAL A 846 -24.26 -1.67 -27.92
C VAL A 846 -24.97 -1.73 -26.56
N ASN A 847 -25.54 -2.88 -26.23
CA ASN A 847 -26.02 -3.14 -24.87
C ASN A 847 -24.86 -3.62 -23.99
N GLU A 848 -24.42 -2.76 -23.08
CA GLU A 848 -23.33 -3.06 -22.13
C GLU A 848 -23.79 -3.89 -20.91
N ASP A 849 -25.09 -4.21 -20.78
CA ASP A 849 -25.61 -5.12 -19.74
C ASP A 849 -25.51 -6.60 -20.14
N VAL A 850 -25.13 -6.89 -21.39
CA VAL A 850 -25.04 -8.26 -21.92
C VAL A 850 -23.59 -8.68 -22.06
N PHE A 851 -23.24 -9.82 -21.48
CA PHE A 851 -21.96 -10.50 -21.65
C PHE A 851 -22.12 -11.64 -22.64
N ALA A 852 -21.51 -11.52 -23.83
CA ALA A 852 -21.56 -12.53 -24.87
C ALA A 852 -20.14 -12.90 -25.30
N TYR A 853 -19.75 -14.16 -25.18
CA TYR A 853 -18.40 -14.60 -25.54
C TYR A 853 -18.37 -16.06 -25.99
N SER A 854 -17.39 -16.38 -26.85
CA SER A 854 -17.12 -17.73 -27.31
C SER A 854 -15.74 -18.21 -26.86
N ASN A 855 -15.59 -19.51 -26.73
CA ASN A 855 -14.29 -20.16 -26.52
C ASN A 855 -14.27 -21.54 -27.17
N ARG A 856 -13.07 -22.09 -27.36
CA ARG A 856 -12.82 -23.39 -27.99
C ARG A 856 -11.64 -24.12 -27.38
N ALA A 857 -11.81 -25.44 -27.27
CA ALA A 857 -10.76 -26.40 -26.97
C ALA A 857 -10.82 -27.54 -27.99
N GLY A 858 -9.82 -27.62 -28.87
CA GLY A 858 -9.81 -28.59 -29.97
C GLY A 858 -11.03 -28.41 -30.90
N ALA A 859 -11.87 -29.44 -30.98
CA ALA A 859 -13.10 -29.46 -31.76
C ALA A 859 -14.34 -29.00 -30.97
N GLU A 860 -14.25 -28.89 -29.65
CA GLU A 860 -15.35 -28.43 -28.81
C GLU A 860 -15.43 -26.90 -28.83
N ARG A 861 -16.67 -26.39 -28.74
CA ARG A 861 -17.00 -24.98 -28.90
C ARG A 861 -18.04 -24.59 -27.84
N ALA A 862 -17.94 -23.38 -27.35
CA ALA A 862 -18.94 -22.80 -26.46
C ALA A 862 -19.30 -21.36 -26.88
N LEU A 863 -20.54 -20.98 -26.67
CA LEU A 863 -21.02 -19.59 -26.75
C LEU A 863 -21.88 -19.31 -25.51
N VAL A 864 -21.43 -18.39 -24.68
CA VAL A 864 -22.10 -17.99 -23.43
C VAL A 864 -22.67 -16.60 -23.60
N ILE A 865 -23.92 -16.41 -23.19
CA ILE A 865 -24.64 -15.15 -23.26
C ILE A 865 -25.35 -14.94 -21.92
N TYR A 866 -25.15 -13.80 -21.27
CA TYR A 866 -25.79 -13.47 -20.01
C TYR A 866 -26.20 -12.00 -19.96
N HIS A 867 -27.45 -11.73 -19.56
CA HIS A 867 -27.98 -10.39 -19.39
C HIS A 867 -28.02 -10.00 -17.91
N ASN A 868 -27.03 -9.27 -17.40
CA ASN A 868 -26.94 -8.93 -15.97
C ASN A 868 -27.78 -7.70 -15.58
N ARG A 869 -29.07 -7.70 -15.93
CA ARG A 869 -29.98 -6.59 -15.66
C ARG A 869 -31.40 -7.10 -15.47
N TYR A 870 -32.16 -6.45 -14.58
CA TYR A 870 -33.60 -6.67 -14.48
C TYR A 870 -34.36 -5.91 -15.58
N ALA A 871 -34.18 -6.34 -16.83
CA ALA A 871 -34.86 -5.78 -18.00
C ALA A 871 -34.97 -6.84 -19.11
N GLU A 872 -35.73 -6.55 -20.17
CA GLU A 872 -35.70 -7.31 -21.42
C GLU A 872 -34.80 -6.60 -22.45
N THR A 873 -34.09 -7.36 -23.26
CA THR A 873 -33.29 -6.83 -24.37
C THR A 873 -33.24 -7.81 -25.53
N ARG A 874 -32.87 -7.32 -26.72
CA ARG A 874 -32.73 -8.13 -27.93
C ARG A 874 -31.72 -7.51 -28.87
N GLY A 875 -31.06 -8.33 -29.66
CA GLY A 875 -30.06 -7.83 -30.61
C GLY A 875 -29.27 -8.95 -31.28
N TRP A 876 -28.25 -8.54 -32.03
CA TRP A 876 -27.38 -9.42 -32.76
C TRP A 876 -25.98 -9.47 -32.13
N ILE A 877 -25.44 -10.68 -32.03
CA ILE A 877 -24.05 -10.95 -31.66
C ILE A 877 -23.33 -11.39 -32.93
N HIS A 878 -22.40 -10.58 -33.42
CA HIS A 878 -21.74 -10.85 -34.70
C HIS A 878 -20.24 -10.66 -34.66
N THR A 879 -19.75 -9.44 -34.43
CA THR A 879 -18.32 -9.12 -34.48
C THR A 879 -17.73 -9.03 -33.08
N SER A 880 -16.56 -9.61 -32.87
CA SER A 880 -15.85 -9.54 -31.59
C SER A 880 -15.37 -8.12 -31.30
N VAL A 881 -15.21 -7.81 -30.02
CA VAL A 881 -14.43 -6.66 -29.57
C VAL A 881 -12.99 -6.80 -30.08
N PRO A 882 -12.24 -5.69 -30.25
CA PRO A 882 -10.82 -5.74 -30.60
C PRO A 882 -10.01 -6.44 -29.50
N TYR A 883 -9.00 -7.20 -29.91
CA TYR A 883 -7.99 -7.79 -29.02
C TYR A 883 -6.63 -7.81 -29.71
N THR A 884 -5.56 -7.85 -28.93
CA THR A 884 -4.18 -7.74 -29.43
C THR A 884 -3.53 -9.11 -29.58
N LEU A 885 -2.99 -9.39 -30.76
CA LEU A 885 -2.16 -10.57 -31.01
C LEU A 885 -0.72 -10.35 -30.48
N PRO A 886 0.06 -11.43 -30.24
CA PRO A 886 1.47 -11.31 -29.82
C PRO A 886 2.36 -10.46 -30.73
N VAL A 887 1.96 -10.28 -32.01
CA VAL A 887 2.64 -9.42 -32.99
C VAL A 887 2.22 -7.94 -32.93
N GLY A 888 1.41 -7.54 -31.94
CA GLY A 888 0.96 -6.15 -31.71
C GLY A 888 -0.19 -5.68 -32.61
N ALA A 889 -0.74 -6.54 -33.46
CA ALA A 889 -1.88 -6.19 -34.33
C ALA A 889 -3.21 -6.37 -33.58
N SER A 890 -4.07 -5.35 -33.65
CA SER A 890 -5.46 -5.42 -33.17
C SER A 890 -6.33 -6.10 -34.22
N VAL A 891 -7.06 -7.15 -33.83
CA VAL A 891 -7.87 -7.97 -34.73
C VAL A 891 -9.29 -8.09 -34.22
N ARG A 892 -10.25 -8.27 -35.14
CA ARG A 892 -11.65 -8.63 -34.86
C ARG A 892 -12.02 -9.86 -35.66
N LYS A 893 -12.92 -10.67 -35.13
CA LYS A 893 -13.45 -11.87 -35.81
C LYS A 893 -14.97 -11.87 -35.76
N SER A 894 -15.59 -12.32 -36.85
CA SER A 894 -17.00 -12.68 -36.86
C SER A 894 -17.28 -13.88 -35.95
N LEU A 895 -18.55 -14.11 -35.63
CA LEU A 895 -18.99 -15.25 -34.83
C LEU A 895 -18.64 -16.58 -35.53
N GLY A 896 -18.85 -16.67 -36.84
CA GLY A 896 -18.48 -17.82 -37.66
C GLY A 896 -16.98 -18.13 -37.63
N GLU A 897 -16.12 -17.11 -37.70
CA GLU A 897 -14.67 -17.26 -37.55
C GLU A 897 -14.27 -17.71 -36.15
N GLY A 898 -14.86 -17.10 -35.11
CA GLY A 898 -14.56 -17.40 -33.72
C GLY A 898 -14.88 -18.85 -33.35
N LEU A 899 -16.04 -19.33 -33.78
CA LEU A 899 -16.46 -20.71 -33.60
C LEU A 899 -15.79 -21.68 -34.61
N ALA A 900 -15.00 -21.18 -35.56
CA ALA A 900 -14.46 -21.92 -36.71
C ALA A 900 -15.48 -22.87 -37.35
N LEU A 901 -16.55 -22.25 -37.84
CA LEU A 901 -17.58 -22.91 -38.65
C LEU A 901 -17.22 -22.81 -40.13
N ARG A 902 -17.59 -23.81 -40.92
CA ARG A 902 -17.42 -23.77 -42.38
C ARG A 902 -18.25 -22.64 -42.98
N ASN A 903 -17.63 -21.78 -43.77
CA ASN A 903 -18.33 -20.73 -44.51
C ASN A 903 -18.91 -21.29 -45.83
N ASP A 904 -19.94 -22.14 -45.72
CA ASP A 904 -20.66 -22.73 -46.87
C ASP A 904 -22.16 -22.73 -46.56
N ALA A 905 -22.97 -22.28 -47.53
CA ALA A 905 -24.42 -22.18 -47.42
C ALA A 905 -25.11 -23.55 -47.29
N ARG A 906 -24.44 -24.64 -47.69
CA ARG A 906 -24.94 -26.01 -47.58
C ARG A 906 -24.78 -26.58 -46.18
N TYR A 907 -24.06 -25.90 -45.29
CA TYR A 907 -23.82 -26.38 -43.93
C TYR A 907 -24.69 -25.64 -42.92
N PHE A 908 -25.22 -26.41 -41.98
CA PHE A 908 -25.96 -25.94 -40.82
C PHE A 908 -25.24 -26.39 -39.56
N THR A 909 -25.32 -25.58 -38.50
CA THR A 909 -24.77 -25.91 -37.19
C THR A 909 -25.89 -26.16 -36.22
N ILE A 910 -25.85 -27.32 -35.55
CA ILE A 910 -26.72 -27.66 -34.43
C ILE A 910 -25.93 -27.47 -33.14
N PHE A 911 -26.55 -26.86 -32.13
CA PHE A 911 -25.96 -26.66 -30.82
C PHE A 911 -27.04 -26.74 -29.75
N ARG A 912 -26.65 -27.03 -28.51
CA ARG A 912 -27.57 -27.24 -27.39
C ARG A 912 -27.36 -26.17 -26.32
N ASP A 913 -28.43 -25.58 -25.83
CA ASP A 913 -28.37 -24.76 -24.62
C ASP A 913 -28.35 -25.64 -23.39
N HIS A 914 -27.24 -25.62 -22.65
CA HIS A 914 -27.03 -26.42 -21.44
C HIS A 914 -28.08 -26.14 -20.37
N LEU A 915 -28.59 -24.91 -20.26
CA LEU A 915 -29.51 -24.53 -19.20
C LEU A 915 -30.95 -24.98 -19.46
N THR A 916 -31.39 -24.94 -20.72
CA THR A 916 -32.76 -25.32 -21.11
C THR A 916 -32.86 -26.74 -21.68
N GLY A 917 -31.74 -27.34 -22.08
CA GLY A 917 -31.67 -28.63 -22.76
C GLY A 917 -32.11 -28.60 -24.23
N LEU A 918 -32.52 -27.44 -24.75
CA LEU A 918 -33.02 -27.31 -26.11
C LEU A 918 -31.88 -27.27 -27.13
N GLU A 919 -32.08 -27.94 -28.26
CA GLU A 919 -31.25 -27.88 -29.44
C GLU A 919 -31.75 -26.81 -30.43
N TYR A 920 -30.79 -26.16 -31.08
CA TYR A 920 -31.01 -25.09 -32.05
C TYR A 920 -30.25 -25.44 -33.32
N ILE A 921 -30.83 -25.09 -34.47
CA ILE A 921 -30.18 -25.21 -35.78
C ILE A 921 -30.10 -23.84 -36.45
N ARG A 922 -28.94 -23.51 -37.04
CA ARG A 922 -28.71 -22.27 -37.78
C ARG A 922 -27.92 -22.52 -39.06
N SER A 923 -28.16 -21.70 -40.08
CA SER A 923 -27.32 -21.72 -41.28
C SER A 923 -25.92 -21.23 -40.93
N ASN A 924 -24.88 -21.91 -41.40
CA ASN A 924 -23.52 -21.43 -41.18
C ASN A 924 -23.30 -20.08 -41.85
N ARG A 925 -23.84 -19.89 -43.06
CA ARG A 925 -23.73 -18.62 -43.79
C ARG A 925 -24.35 -17.45 -43.01
N GLU A 926 -25.50 -17.68 -42.38
CA GLU A 926 -26.15 -16.68 -41.51
C GLU A 926 -25.26 -16.32 -40.31
N LEU A 927 -24.66 -17.31 -39.64
CA LEU A 927 -23.75 -17.07 -38.51
C LEU A 927 -22.49 -16.29 -38.89
N TRP A 928 -22.03 -16.41 -40.14
CA TRP A 928 -20.91 -15.64 -40.69
C TRP A 928 -21.31 -14.21 -41.08
N GLU A 929 -22.44 -14.04 -41.78
CA GLU A 929 -22.85 -12.76 -42.36
C GLU A 929 -23.62 -11.86 -41.37
N GLN A 930 -24.51 -12.45 -40.56
CA GLN A 930 -25.42 -11.73 -39.65
C GLN A 930 -25.14 -12.01 -38.17
N GLY A 931 -24.60 -13.19 -37.85
CA GLY A 931 -24.32 -13.61 -36.48
C GLY A 931 -25.50 -14.34 -35.86
N LEU A 932 -25.66 -14.21 -34.54
CA LEU A 932 -26.75 -14.84 -33.78
C LEU A 932 -27.67 -13.78 -33.19
N TYR A 933 -28.95 -13.85 -33.54
CA TYR A 933 -30.01 -13.08 -32.90
C TYR A 933 -30.42 -13.71 -31.56
N VAL A 934 -30.55 -12.89 -30.53
CA VAL A 934 -31.02 -13.31 -29.20
C VAL A 934 -32.04 -12.35 -28.61
N GLU A 935 -32.98 -12.90 -27.86
CA GLU A 935 -33.92 -12.18 -27.00
C GLU A 935 -33.70 -12.65 -25.56
N LEU A 936 -33.42 -11.72 -24.66
CA LEU A 936 -33.01 -12.00 -23.29
C LEU A 936 -33.94 -11.29 -22.31
N ARG A 937 -34.53 -12.04 -21.40
CA ARG A 937 -35.27 -11.54 -20.24
C ARG A 937 -34.32 -11.11 -19.12
N ALA A 938 -34.90 -10.66 -18.00
CA ALA A 938 -34.16 -10.29 -16.82
C ALA A 938 -33.28 -11.44 -16.32
N TYR A 939 -31.97 -11.18 -16.16
CA TYR A 939 -30.99 -12.17 -15.69
C TYR A 939 -30.94 -13.48 -16.49
N GLN A 940 -31.43 -13.48 -17.73
CA GLN A 940 -31.41 -14.68 -18.57
C GLN A 940 -29.99 -15.00 -19.03
N CYS A 941 -29.66 -16.29 -18.97
CA CYS A 941 -28.41 -16.84 -19.46
C CYS A 941 -28.68 -17.94 -20.50
N HIS A 942 -27.79 -18.04 -21.49
CA HIS A 942 -27.68 -19.16 -22.42
C HIS A 942 -26.24 -19.65 -22.42
N VAL A 943 -26.07 -20.97 -22.38
CA VAL A 943 -24.76 -21.60 -22.49
C VAL A 943 -24.85 -22.64 -23.60
N PHE A 944 -24.57 -22.20 -24.83
CA PHE A 944 -24.60 -23.08 -25.99
C PHE A 944 -23.33 -23.92 -26.02
N LEU A 945 -23.51 -25.24 -26.10
CA LEU A 945 -22.49 -26.28 -26.17
C LEU A 945 -22.82 -27.28 -27.28
N ASP A 946 -22.00 -28.32 -27.39
CA ASP A 946 -22.23 -29.50 -28.24
C ASP A 946 -22.47 -29.15 -29.73
N PHE A 947 -21.72 -28.15 -30.22
CA PHE A 947 -21.78 -27.69 -31.60
C PHE A 947 -21.37 -28.80 -32.59
N ARG A 948 -22.26 -29.11 -33.53
CA ARG A 948 -22.05 -30.08 -34.61
C ARG A 948 -22.51 -29.51 -35.95
N GLU A 949 -21.66 -29.65 -36.98
CA GLU A 949 -21.99 -29.22 -38.34
C GLU A 949 -22.63 -30.37 -39.11
N VAL A 950 -23.73 -30.09 -39.80
CA VAL A 950 -24.42 -31.02 -40.70
C VAL A 950 -24.49 -30.42 -42.10
N GLU A 951 -24.25 -31.24 -43.12
CA GLU A 951 -24.48 -30.85 -44.50
C GLU A 951 -25.93 -31.10 -44.84
N ASP A 952 -26.55 -30.13 -45.52
CA ASP A 952 -27.90 -30.25 -46.01
C ASP A 952 -27.98 -31.35 -47.07
N ASP A 953 -29.05 -32.13 -47.03
CA ASP A 953 -29.23 -33.22 -47.97
C ASP A 953 -29.80 -32.75 -49.31
N GLU A 954 -29.84 -33.65 -50.30
CA GLU A 954 -30.37 -33.34 -51.64
C GLU A 954 -31.83 -32.84 -51.64
N GLN A 955 -32.57 -33.09 -50.55
CA GLN A 955 -33.96 -32.66 -50.37
C GLN A 955 -34.08 -31.35 -49.58
N GLY A 956 -32.97 -30.78 -49.10
CA GLY A 956 -32.92 -29.52 -48.35
C GLY A 956 -33.63 -29.59 -47.00
N ARG A 957 -33.66 -30.76 -46.36
CA ARG A 957 -34.50 -30.97 -45.16
C ARG A 957 -34.03 -30.15 -43.97
N TYR A 958 -32.72 -29.93 -43.81
CA TYR A 958 -32.21 -29.09 -42.71
C TYR A 958 -32.48 -27.61 -42.96
N ALA A 959 -32.42 -27.14 -44.21
CA ALA A 959 -32.84 -25.79 -44.56
C ALA A 959 -34.33 -25.55 -44.28
N GLN A 960 -35.19 -26.50 -44.64
CA GLN A 960 -36.63 -26.44 -44.35
C GLN A 960 -36.90 -26.41 -42.85
N LEU A 961 -36.22 -27.26 -42.08
CA LEU A 961 -36.35 -27.29 -40.62
C LEU A 961 -35.89 -25.97 -39.99
N ALA A 962 -34.72 -25.46 -40.38
CA ALA A 962 -34.19 -24.20 -39.86
C ALA A 962 -35.15 -23.03 -40.13
N ALA A 963 -35.74 -22.96 -41.33
CA ALA A 963 -36.74 -21.97 -41.68
C ALA A 963 -38.05 -22.16 -40.88
N TYR A 964 -38.50 -23.39 -40.66
CA TYR A 964 -39.70 -23.69 -39.88
C TYR A 964 -39.56 -23.32 -38.39
N LEU A 965 -38.39 -23.63 -37.81
CA LEU A 965 -38.09 -23.29 -36.43
C LEU A 965 -37.91 -21.78 -36.27
N ASN A 966 -37.38 -21.10 -37.29
CA ASN A 966 -37.16 -19.65 -37.32
C ASN A 966 -36.53 -19.13 -36.02
N GLY A 967 -35.43 -19.77 -35.63
CA GLY A 967 -34.71 -19.42 -34.41
C GLY A 967 -35.11 -20.17 -33.14
N ARG A 968 -36.29 -20.82 -33.10
CA ARG A 968 -36.78 -21.53 -31.91
C ARG A 968 -35.97 -22.80 -31.63
N GLY A 969 -35.78 -23.09 -30.35
CA GLY A 969 -35.16 -24.34 -29.88
C GLY A 969 -36.19 -25.47 -29.77
N VAL A 970 -35.73 -26.71 -29.92
CA VAL A 970 -36.53 -27.94 -29.77
C VAL A 970 -35.80 -28.94 -28.88
N PRO A 971 -36.48 -29.87 -28.19
CA PRO A 971 -35.79 -30.87 -27.36
C PRO A 971 -34.82 -31.76 -28.14
N ASP A 972 -35.16 -32.11 -29.38
CA ASP A 972 -34.34 -32.96 -30.25
C ASP A 972 -34.53 -32.56 -31.73
N ILE A 973 -33.44 -32.24 -32.41
CA ILE A 973 -33.49 -31.84 -33.84
C ILE A 973 -33.81 -33.02 -34.76
N ALA A 974 -33.40 -34.25 -34.43
CA ALA A 974 -33.70 -35.42 -35.24
C ALA A 974 -35.19 -35.77 -35.20
N GLU A 975 -35.84 -35.67 -34.03
CA GLU A 975 -37.30 -35.82 -33.92
C GLU A 975 -38.04 -34.72 -34.69
N ALA A 976 -37.63 -33.46 -34.52
CA ALA A 976 -38.23 -32.33 -35.22
C ALA A 976 -38.11 -32.45 -36.75
N LEU A 977 -36.98 -32.97 -37.24
CA LEU A 977 -36.77 -33.25 -38.67
C LEU A 977 -37.77 -34.30 -39.18
N GLN A 978 -38.03 -35.36 -38.41
CA GLN A 978 -39.04 -36.36 -38.76
C GLN A 978 -40.44 -35.76 -38.81
N GLU A 979 -40.78 -34.87 -37.86
CA GLU A 979 -42.08 -34.20 -37.86
C GLU A 979 -42.30 -33.31 -39.09
N VAL A 980 -41.27 -32.56 -39.52
CA VAL A 980 -41.34 -31.72 -40.72
C VAL A 980 -41.52 -32.58 -41.97
N VAL A 981 -40.80 -33.71 -42.07
CA VAL A 981 -40.96 -34.67 -43.19
C VAL A 981 -42.37 -35.29 -43.22
N LEU A 982 -42.95 -35.57 -42.05
CA LEU A 982 -44.30 -36.13 -41.93
C LEU A 982 -45.41 -35.05 -42.01
N GLN A 983 -45.07 -33.76 -42.00
CA GLN A 983 -46.04 -32.66 -41.99
C GLN A 983 -47.01 -32.68 -43.18
N PRO A 984 -46.60 -32.97 -44.44
CA PRO A 984 -47.54 -33.08 -45.56
C PRO A 984 -48.55 -34.23 -45.36
N VAL A 985 -48.10 -35.36 -44.82
CA VAL A 985 -48.95 -36.53 -44.53
C VAL A 985 -49.89 -36.24 -43.37
N ARG A 986 -49.41 -35.62 -42.29
CA ARG A 986 -50.24 -35.16 -41.16
C ARG A 986 -51.26 -34.11 -41.58
N SER A 987 -50.90 -33.19 -42.46
CA SER A 987 -51.81 -32.15 -42.96
C SER A 987 -52.90 -32.77 -43.84
N ALA A 988 -52.53 -33.67 -44.75
CA ALA A 988 -53.48 -34.43 -45.58
C ALA A 988 -54.39 -35.31 -44.71
N PHE A 989 -53.85 -36.04 -43.73
CA PHE A 989 -54.63 -36.85 -42.80
C PHE A 989 -55.54 -36.00 -41.92
N GLY A 990 -55.07 -34.85 -41.44
CA GLY A 990 -55.85 -33.89 -40.67
C GLY A 990 -56.96 -33.20 -41.48
N GLU A 991 -56.75 -32.96 -42.78
CA GLU A 991 -57.82 -32.55 -43.69
C GLU A 991 -58.83 -33.68 -43.93
N LEU A 992 -58.37 -34.92 -44.07
CA LEU A 992 -59.23 -36.09 -44.24
C LEU A 992 -60.10 -36.33 -43.00
N VAL A 993 -59.51 -36.25 -41.80
CA VAL A 993 -60.23 -36.32 -40.51
C VAL A 993 -61.21 -35.14 -40.38
N ARG A 994 -60.84 -33.93 -40.79
CA ARG A 994 -61.75 -32.77 -40.81
C ARG A 994 -62.88 -32.92 -41.83
N GLN A 995 -62.64 -33.56 -42.98
CA GLN A 995 -63.67 -33.89 -43.97
C GLN A 995 -64.62 -34.97 -43.44
N VAL A 996 -64.12 -36.03 -42.79
CA VAL A 996 -64.94 -37.06 -42.14
C VAL A 996 -65.76 -36.48 -40.98
N ALA A 997 -65.17 -35.58 -40.18
CA ALA A 997 -65.88 -34.86 -39.13
C ALA A 997 -66.98 -33.95 -39.69
N ARG A 998 -66.74 -33.25 -40.81
CA ARG A 998 -67.76 -32.45 -41.52
C ARG A 998 -68.84 -33.33 -42.19
N GLY A 999 -68.48 -34.52 -42.69
CA GLY A 999 -69.41 -35.49 -43.27
C GLY A 999 -70.41 -36.09 -42.27
N LYS A 1000 -70.04 -36.17 -40.97
CA LYS A 1000 -70.96 -36.58 -39.89
C LYS A 1000 -72.03 -35.54 -39.56
N TYR A 1001 -71.86 -34.26 -39.93
CA TYR A 1001 -72.88 -33.23 -39.75
C TYR A 1001 -73.78 -33.02 -40.98
N ALA A 1002 -73.47 -33.63 -42.13
CA ALA A 1002 -74.23 -33.49 -43.38
C ALA A 1002 -75.21 -34.65 -43.68
N SER A 1003 -75.26 -35.70 -42.84
CA SER A 1003 -76.12 -36.88 -43.04
C SER A 1003 -77.18 -37.08 -41.95
N GLY A 1004 -77.49 -36.05 -41.15
CA GLY A 1004 -78.66 -36.04 -40.27
C GLY A 1004 -79.93 -35.61 -41.00
N LYS A 1005 -80.55 -36.52 -41.77
CA LYS A 1005 -81.97 -36.41 -42.17
C LYS A 1005 -82.72 -37.67 -41.71
N PHE A 1006 -83.67 -37.42 -40.80
CA PHE A 1006 -84.75 -38.25 -40.24
C PHE A 1006 -84.37 -39.32 -39.22
#